data_AF-A0A068WE43-F1
#
_entry.id   AF-A0A068WE43-F1
#
_cell.length_a   1.000
_cell.length_b   1.000
_cell.length_c   1.000
_cell.angle_alpha   90.00
_cell.angle_beta   90.00
_cell.angle_gamma   90.00
#
_symmetry.space_group_name_H-M   'P 1'
#
loop_
_entity.id
_entity.type
_entity.pdbx_description
1 polymer ?
#
loop_
_entity_poly.entity_id
_entity_poly.type
_entity_poly.pdbx_seq_one_letter_code
_entity_poly.pdbx_strand_id
1 'polypeptide(L)'
;MPKPTSFLELHIDLPVADVDSTESDNLTDDSTDKLKKLHADASLIAFREEIDPDSDGNPTTFSTDDLRSTILSDSFSVDKDTRLAYISSGNWIRRHLKGYFGVNPSHDTQQNAYSREDNNAFVIQLYGLLPEFDTRAKDFLSFMFDQFPGIEYAAITVPRLDPETTLLQEFHRVKPRVDSAVTQDLYVYHRANLISDFQVRPAVRKDLSDILELAHQMHPFDRKLLAKDVKNYMKLGCESDGTALLCYVALCLGKVVGLLFARAEEHIDWLKANYDLEEYIYFTHHGKHEFATLIHFVLSLTVHSRARFFLREVMRQSGKTCFFYLIYPPFAMDTKLKMNTPLSCLGDFYAVRPRRQIVYPSGLVRGEKGPQNHTLSCPLDDPPPAVYHISRNLIMEPKIVLNARIIVVGASSTSLAFLERLVFASHIRFNNLVLLSPHGILGDTEASENHRVPLFYPSRYAQGRWRLGQISLHTLVNVILGTLTAIDRNRKLITIDGVHEISYDFLILSPGMQYHPPTPIGIDPKFIGERSRKNPCEPIVISTKHKASNLFLLNDENSTIEAIEYVERNLMPDTSNERQLSRKQSLQTDMLLEDPNSEKKPKHRPEEGPIIIFGDCLDAYACVHGLLHMGVPSIRIIMMHPFKKNDTNSIDELSKTKTKPQCHSLTSAFDDYAVETVIHEEMENAGVRIFKHCTLLRWNDDPTSVFVEEIENATFIIQGIEKRIRCVAFFSFVNKKIDYTFFKAVNDACLVFDKQLVIDANFHTSDPCIRAAGPATKFRRIYYNDKYTHALFNSLEVGEKLGDAFLKEFDPSIEMPKTPDRDERHLLPTFKMPRVAYAMLPGGYTFLKIWEPGHKKNPLLRLQEPEFGRSLALPISNYVSLYSTHERAVNNLVARYDEGLISDFYSFFDEPWAMALFHDRFEELKEEIHELGCNAREKGAVPLVDFIRAFQEPCEKMSKETFERIHYEHLSKGHKYEVEKKTISFVANNYDLLPMYAKPDMVKQVR
;
A
#
# COMPACT_ATOMS: atom_id res chain seq x y z
N MET A 1 -29.18 -15.20 35.72
CA MET A 1 -30.25 -15.37 34.71
C MET A 1 -31.27 -14.28 34.97
N PRO A 2 -31.65 -13.48 33.95
CA PRO A 2 -32.68 -13.90 32.98
C PRO A 2 -32.15 -14.60 31.72
N LYS A 3 -33.03 -14.87 30.76
CA LYS A 3 -32.73 -15.39 29.40
C LYS A 3 -32.78 -14.24 28.38
N PRO A 4 -31.98 -14.26 27.30
CA PRO A 4 -32.24 -13.45 26.12
C PRO A 4 -33.47 -13.98 25.35
N THR A 5 -34.17 -13.10 24.65
CA THR A 5 -35.37 -13.40 23.84
C THR A 5 -35.03 -13.75 22.39
N SER A 6 -35.91 -14.53 21.75
CA SER A 6 -35.79 -14.99 20.36
C SER A 6 -35.94 -13.87 19.34
N PHE A 7 -35.13 -13.91 18.27
CA PHE A 7 -35.42 -13.21 17.01
C PHE A 7 -36.51 -13.95 16.23
N LEU A 8 -37.26 -13.22 15.39
CA LEU A 8 -38.19 -13.82 14.42
C LEU A 8 -37.51 -13.95 13.06
N GLU A 9 -37.68 -15.11 12.44
CA GLU A 9 -37.43 -15.33 11.02
C GLU A 9 -38.67 -14.90 10.21
N LEU A 10 -38.46 -14.35 9.02
CA LEU A 10 -39.51 -14.03 8.06
C LEU A 10 -39.17 -14.65 6.70
N HIS A 11 -39.71 -15.85 6.46
CA HIS A 11 -39.80 -16.44 5.14
C HIS A 11 -40.80 -15.66 4.28
N ILE A 12 -40.43 -15.37 3.03
CA ILE A 12 -41.36 -15.04 1.93
C ILE A 12 -40.85 -15.76 0.69
N ASP A 13 -41.75 -16.48 0.02
CA ASP A 13 -41.42 -17.39 -1.09
C ASP A 13 -41.19 -16.68 -2.43
N LEU A 14 -40.45 -17.35 -3.32
CA LEU A 14 -40.33 -17.01 -4.74
C LEU A 14 -41.11 -18.03 -5.58
N PRO A 15 -42.03 -17.62 -6.47
CA PRO A 15 -42.79 -18.54 -7.31
C PRO A 15 -41.93 -19.06 -8.48
N VAL A 16 -41.92 -20.38 -8.66
CA VAL A 16 -41.48 -21.05 -9.89
C VAL A 16 -42.65 -21.10 -10.87
N ALA A 17 -42.38 -20.95 -12.17
CA ALA A 17 -43.34 -21.19 -13.24
C ALA A 17 -42.63 -21.71 -14.49
N ASP A 18 -42.96 -22.93 -14.89
CA ASP A 18 -42.43 -23.60 -16.08
C ASP A 18 -43.16 -23.16 -17.37
N VAL A 19 -42.46 -23.15 -18.49
CA VAL A 19 -43.03 -23.45 -19.83
C VAL A 19 -41.98 -24.25 -20.61
N ASP A 20 -42.44 -25.27 -21.34
CA ASP A 20 -41.64 -26.36 -21.91
C ASP A 20 -41.74 -26.42 -23.44
N SER A 21 -40.77 -27.05 -24.12
CA SER A 21 -40.77 -27.46 -25.55
C SER A 21 -40.85 -26.34 -26.63
N THR A 22 -40.48 -26.50 -27.90
CA THR A 22 -40.34 -27.70 -28.78
C THR A 22 -39.17 -27.61 -29.79
N GLU A 23 -38.78 -28.76 -30.35
CA GLU A 23 -38.05 -28.92 -31.63
C GLU A 23 -38.99 -28.58 -32.84
N SER A 24 -38.62 -28.57 -34.13
CA SER A 24 -37.43 -29.01 -34.90
C SER A 24 -37.12 -27.96 -36.02
N ASP A 25 -36.45 -28.14 -37.17
CA ASP A 25 -35.95 -29.32 -37.93
C ASP A 25 -34.77 -28.96 -38.88
N ASN A 26 -34.46 -29.86 -39.83
CA ASN A 26 -33.31 -29.89 -40.73
C ASN A 26 -33.58 -29.34 -42.16
N LEU A 27 -32.54 -28.85 -42.88
CA LEU A 27 -31.98 -29.48 -44.11
C LEU A 27 -31.02 -28.57 -44.94
N THR A 28 -30.08 -29.27 -45.59
CA THR A 28 -29.18 -29.04 -46.76
C THR A 28 -29.52 -27.92 -47.79
N ASP A 29 -28.62 -27.47 -48.70
CA ASP A 29 -27.50 -28.21 -49.32
C ASP A 29 -26.34 -27.38 -49.95
N ASP A 30 -25.29 -28.13 -50.31
CA ASP A 30 -24.06 -27.99 -51.11
C ASP A 30 -23.73 -26.77 -52.04
N SER A 31 -22.43 -26.73 -52.37
CA SER A 31 -21.83 -26.46 -53.70
C SER A 31 -20.91 -25.23 -53.87
N THR A 32 -19.70 -25.54 -54.31
CA THR A 32 -18.61 -24.61 -54.67
C THR A 32 -18.54 -24.37 -56.19
N ASP A 33 -17.78 -23.35 -56.63
CA ASP A 33 -16.58 -23.49 -57.50
C ASP A 33 -16.25 -22.18 -58.30
N LYS A 34 -15.02 -22.10 -58.84
CA LYS A 34 -14.52 -21.36 -60.05
C LYS A 34 -13.77 -20.02 -59.93
N LEU A 35 -12.43 -20.18 -60.02
CA LEU A 35 -11.53 -19.60 -61.06
C LEU A 35 -11.04 -18.12 -61.01
N LYS A 36 -9.90 -17.94 -60.31
CA LYS A 36 -8.57 -17.45 -60.81
C LYS A 36 -8.42 -16.47 -62.00
N LYS A 37 -7.43 -15.56 -61.83
CA LYS A 37 -6.64 -14.70 -62.77
C LYS A 37 -6.94 -13.19 -62.58
N LEU A 38 -6.00 -12.23 -62.71
CA LEU A 38 -4.65 -12.21 -63.36
C LEU A 38 -3.54 -11.57 -62.47
N HIS A 39 -2.35 -11.37 -63.07
CA HIS A 39 -1.12 -10.69 -62.58
C HIS A 39 -1.38 -9.20 -62.18
N ALA A 40 -0.65 -8.51 -61.29
CA ALA A 40 0.80 -8.45 -60.96
C ALA A 40 1.63 -7.53 -61.88
N ASP A 41 2.74 -6.96 -61.34
CA ASP A 41 3.55 -5.79 -61.79
C ASP A 41 2.99 -4.41 -61.37
N ALA A 42 3.77 -3.37 -61.01
CA ALA A 42 5.22 -3.25 -60.76
C ALA A 42 5.54 -2.12 -59.75
N SER A 43 6.83 -1.96 -59.36
CA SER A 43 7.32 -1.03 -58.34
C SER A 43 7.87 0.30 -58.87
N LEU A 44 7.98 1.31 -57.98
CA LEU A 44 8.98 2.40 -57.98
C LEU A 44 9.12 3.30 -59.23
N ILE A 45 8.48 4.48 -59.19
CA ILE A 45 9.02 5.72 -59.80
C ILE A 45 8.87 6.85 -58.76
N ALA A 46 9.83 7.77 -58.70
CA ALA A 46 9.85 8.89 -57.75
C ALA A 46 9.78 10.25 -58.47
N PHE A 47 8.89 11.12 -57.97
CA PHE A 47 8.87 12.58 -58.14
C PHE A 47 8.53 13.14 -56.74
N ARG A 48 9.27 14.06 -56.10
CA ARG A 48 10.09 15.22 -56.53
C ARG A 48 9.26 16.45 -56.90
N GLU A 49 9.68 17.59 -56.38
CA GLU A 49 8.88 18.81 -56.24
C GLU A 49 8.45 19.45 -57.56
N GLU A 50 7.21 19.93 -57.60
CA GLU A 50 6.87 21.20 -58.24
C GLU A 50 5.95 21.97 -57.27
N ILE A 51 6.33 23.22 -56.96
CA ILE A 51 5.49 24.16 -56.21
C ILE A 51 4.90 25.12 -57.24
N ASP A 52 3.58 25.09 -57.41
CA ASP A 52 2.86 26.04 -58.24
C ASP A 52 2.49 27.28 -57.39
N PRO A 53 3.04 28.47 -57.67
CA PRO A 53 2.94 29.62 -56.76
C PRO A 53 1.66 30.47 -56.93
N ASP A 54 0.82 30.17 -57.92
CA ASP A 54 -0.34 31.01 -58.29
C ASP A 54 -1.68 30.24 -58.20
N SER A 55 -2.16 29.98 -56.97
CA SER A 55 -3.57 29.70 -56.74
C SER A 55 -4.14 30.47 -55.55
N ASP A 56 -4.85 31.57 -55.85
CA ASP A 56 -5.60 32.38 -54.87
C ASP A 56 -6.90 31.65 -54.46
N GLY A 57 -6.72 30.52 -53.76
CA GLY A 57 -7.79 29.68 -53.23
C GLY A 57 -8.03 29.95 -51.76
N ASN A 58 -9.15 30.61 -51.42
CA ASN A 58 -9.61 30.65 -50.02
C ASN A 58 -9.74 29.21 -49.48
N PRO A 59 -9.24 28.92 -48.25
CA PRO A 59 -9.36 27.59 -47.67
C PRO A 59 -10.83 27.20 -47.57
N THR A 60 -11.20 26.09 -48.19
CA THR A 60 -12.58 25.63 -48.28
C THR A 60 -13.10 25.28 -46.89
N THR A 61 -14.09 26.05 -46.43
CA THR A 61 -14.78 25.78 -45.16
C THR A 61 -15.44 24.41 -45.24
N PHE A 62 -14.90 23.45 -44.50
CA PHE A 62 -15.52 22.13 -44.35
C PHE A 62 -16.94 22.25 -43.79
N SER A 63 -17.81 21.31 -44.19
CA SER A 63 -19.16 21.23 -43.65
C SER A 63 -19.12 21.07 -42.13
N THR A 64 -19.63 22.06 -41.41
CA THR A 64 -19.74 21.97 -39.95
C THR A 64 -20.68 20.84 -39.52
N ASP A 65 -21.53 20.34 -40.42
CA ASP A 65 -22.45 19.24 -40.15
C ASP A 65 -21.78 17.85 -40.24
N ASP A 66 -20.71 17.71 -41.01
CA ASP A 66 -19.94 16.46 -41.08
C ASP A 66 -19.16 16.23 -39.78
N LEU A 67 -18.39 17.22 -39.30
CA LEU A 67 -17.74 17.14 -37.97
C LEU A 67 -18.75 17.02 -36.83
N ARG A 68 -19.95 17.61 -36.95
CA ARG A 68 -21.04 17.38 -36.00
C ARG A 68 -21.51 15.92 -35.99
N SER A 69 -21.35 15.17 -37.08
CA SER A 69 -21.68 13.74 -37.11
C SER A 69 -20.61 12.91 -36.41
N THR A 70 -19.32 13.13 -36.68
CA THR A 70 -18.20 12.44 -36.01
C THR A 70 -18.20 12.67 -34.49
N ILE A 71 -18.49 13.90 -34.06
CA ILE A 71 -18.58 14.25 -32.63
C ILE A 71 -19.68 13.44 -31.90
N LEU A 72 -20.69 12.92 -32.60
CA LEU A 72 -21.63 11.94 -32.03
C LEU A 72 -21.06 10.51 -32.05
N SER A 73 -20.51 10.03 -33.18
CA SER A 73 -20.17 8.62 -33.36
C SER A 73 -19.04 8.13 -32.44
N ASP A 74 -18.02 8.94 -32.17
CA ASP A 74 -16.89 8.56 -31.30
C ASP A 74 -17.07 9.00 -29.83
N SER A 75 -18.30 9.26 -29.41
CA SER A 75 -18.62 9.59 -28.01
C SER A 75 -18.46 8.36 -27.08
N PHE A 76 -17.33 8.33 -26.36
CA PHE A 76 -17.00 7.38 -25.28
C PHE A 76 -16.46 5.98 -25.63
N SER A 77 -15.42 5.90 -26.48
CA SER A 77 -14.55 4.71 -26.58
C SER A 77 -13.60 4.52 -25.36
N VAL A 78 -14.13 4.48 -24.13
CA VAL A 78 -13.35 4.02 -22.96
C VAL A 78 -13.20 2.50 -23.08
N ASP A 79 -11.96 2.05 -23.32
CA ASP A 79 -11.56 0.67 -23.58
C ASP A 79 -12.51 -0.09 -24.52
N LYS A 80 -12.31 0.01 -25.85
CA LYS A 80 -12.97 -0.86 -26.85
C LYS A 80 -12.72 -2.36 -26.62
N ASP A 81 -11.73 -2.71 -25.80
CA ASP A 81 -11.48 -4.06 -25.29
C ASP A 81 -12.52 -4.53 -24.25
N THR A 82 -13.35 -3.64 -23.68
CA THR A 82 -14.45 -3.97 -22.74
C THR A 82 -15.72 -4.49 -23.43
N ARG A 83 -15.58 -5.31 -24.47
CA ARG A 83 -16.63 -6.27 -24.88
C ARG A 83 -16.71 -7.45 -23.88
N LEU A 84 -16.84 -7.12 -22.60
CA LEU A 84 -17.07 -8.04 -21.49
C LEU A 84 -18.57 -8.13 -21.21
N ALA A 85 -19.06 -9.34 -20.96
CA ALA A 85 -20.41 -9.53 -20.48
C ALA A 85 -20.58 -8.86 -19.10
N TYR A 86 -21.66 -8.09 -18.92
CA TYR A 86 -21.95 -7.35 -17.68
C TYR A 86 -22.39 -8.29 -16.53
N ILE A 87 -21.45 -9.08 -16.01
CA ILE A 87 -21.71 -10.12 -14.98
C ILE A 87 -21.81 -9.51 -13.57
N SER A 88 -21.24 -8.32 -13.31
CA SER A 88 -21.16 -7.73 -11.97
C SER A 88 -22.00 -6.46 -11.78
N SER A 89 -22.85 -6.46 -10.76
CA SER A 89 -23.57 -5.29 -10.26
C SER A 89 -22.75 -4.59 -9.17
N GLY A 90 -22.64 -3.25 -9.24
CA GLY A 90 -22.02 -2.44 -8.19
C GLY A 90 -21.22 -1.23 -8.70
N ASN A 91 -20.67 -0.50 -7.74
CA ASN A 91 -19.80 0.67 -7.95
C ASN A 91 -18.57 0.32 -8.82
N TRP A 92 -18.04 1.29 -9.57
CA TRP A 92 -16.95 1.08 -10.55
C TRP A 92 -15.65 0.59 -9.90
N ILE A 93 -15.41 1.00 -8.66
CA ILE A 93 -14.23 0.63 -7.85
C ILE A 93 -14.21 -0.90 -7.61
N ARG A 94 -15.36 -1.49 -7.26
CA ARG A 94 -15.51 -2.96 -7.11
C ARG A 94 -15.35 -3.70 -8.43
N ARG A 95 -15.84 -3.12 -9.53
CA ARG A 95 -15.64 -3.67 -10.88
C ARG A 95 -14.17 -3.65 -11.31
N HIS A 96 -13.39 -2.66 -10.86
CA HIS A 96 -11.96 -2.59 -11.12
C HIS A 96 -11.20 -3.76 -10.45
N LEU A 97 -11.50 -4.06 -9.17
CA LEU A 97 -10.92 -5.23 -8.49
C LEU A 97 -11.17 -6.56 -9.20
N LYS A 98 -12.37 -6.74 -9.76
CA LYS A 98 -12.82 -8.03 -10.31
C LYS A 98 -12.11 -8.47 -11.59
N GLY A 99 -11.14 -7.69 -12.09
CA GLY A 99 -9.92 -8.27 -12.67
C GLY A 99 -10.06 -9.10 -13.94
N TYR A 100 -11.15 -8.95 -14.70
CA TYR A 100 -11.30 -9.53 -16.05
C TYR A 100 -10.43 -8.79 -17.10
N PHE A 101 -9.16 -8.59 -16.76
CA PHE A 101 -8.08 -8.04 -17.57
C PHE A 101 -6.80 -8.83 -17.29
N GLY A 102 -6.76 -10.09 -17.74
CA GLY A 102 -5.55 -10.93 -17.62
C GLY A 102 -5.70 -12.39 -18.04
N VAL A 103 -6.81 -13.05 -17.68
CA VAL A 103 -7.06 -14.48 -17.98
C VAL A 103 -8.57 -14.68 -18.20
N ASN A 104 -9.08 -15.33 -19.25
CA ASN A 104 -8.43 -15.88 -20.45
C ASN A 104 -8.74 -14.99 -21.67
N PRO A 105 -7.82 -14.86 -22.65
CA PRO A 105 -8.24 -14.66 -24.02
C PRO A 105 -8.88 -15.96 -24.54
N SER A 106 -10.18 -15.94 -24.83
CA SER A 106 -10.75 -16.91 -25.76
C SER A 106 -10.10 -16.69 -27.12
N HIS A 107 -9.38 -17.70 -27.65
CA HIS A 107 -8.53 -17.54 -28.83
C HIS A 107 -9.29 -17.17 -30.13
N ASP A 108 -10.62 -17.30 -30.14
CA ASP A 108 -11.46 -17.25 -31.33
C ASP A 108 -11.84 -15.82 -31.80
N THR A 109 -11.57 -14.77 -31.03
CA THR A 109 -12.04 -13.40 -31.33
C THR A 109 -11.06 -12.51 -32.12
N GLN A 110 -9.89 -13.00 -32.53
CA GLN A 110 -8.90 -12.23 -33.31
C GLN A 110 -9.06 -12.33 -34.85
N GLN A 111 -10.18 -12.84 -35.36
CA GLN A 111 -10.51 -12.83 -36.80
C GLN A 111 -11.89 -12.23 -37.08
N ASN A 112 -12.02 -10.92 -36.92
CA ASN A 112 -12.97 -10.12 -37.68
C ASN A 112 -12.19 -9.04 -38.45
N ALA A 113 -12.50 -8.86 -39.73
CA ALA A 113 -11.65 -8.12 -40.65
C ALA A 113 -11.69 -6.61 -40.41
N TYR A 114 -10.52 -6.00 -40.27
CA TYR A 114 -10.35 -4.59 -40.59
C TYR A 114 -10.27 -4.44 -42.11
N SER A 115 -11.25 -3.77 -42.70
CA SER A 115 -11.19 -3.24 -44.06
C SER A 115 -9.95 -2.34 -44.19
N ARG A 116 -9.19 -2.50 -45.28
CA ARG A 116 -7.90 -1.81 -45.48
C ARG A 116 -8.05 -0.35 -45.94
N GLU A 117 -9.28 0.14 -45.98
CA GLU A 117 -9.71 1.36 -46.65
C GLU A 117 -10.10 2.46 -45.64
N ASP A 118 -10.46 2.11 -44.40
CA ASP A 118 -10.91 3.03 -43.33
C ASP A 118 -9.75 3.68 -42.54
N ASN A 119 -8.75 4.23 -43.24
CA ASN A 119 -7.55 4.81 -42.62
C ASN A 119 -7.79 6.24 -42.07
N ASN A 120 -8.55 6.36 -40.98
CA ASN A 120 -8.88 7.65 -40.34
C ASN A 120 -7.77 8.24 -39.43
N ALA A 121 -6.49 7.97 -39.72
CA ALA A 121 -5.38 8.53 -38.93
C ALA A 121 -4.10 8.72 -39.75
N PHE A 122 -3.38 9.83 -39.52
CA PHE A 122 -1.99 10.00 -39.95
C PHE A 122 -1.02 9.82 -38.78
N VAL A 123 0.22 9.38 -39.08
CA VAL A 123 1.24 9.07 -38.06
C VAL A 123 2.41 10.05 -38.18
N ILE A 124 2.72 10.73 -37.08
CA ILE A 124 3.92 11.57 -36.93
C ILE A 124 5.08 10.65 -36.57
N GLN A 125 5.90 10.28 -37.55
CA GLN A 125 7.05 9.38 -37.34
C GLN A 125 8.27 10.07 -36.69
N LEU A 126 8.43 11.37 -36.95
CA LEU A 126 9.51 12.20 -36.42
C LEU A 126 8.93 13.57 -36.06
N TYR A 127 9.22 14.03 -34.84
CA TYR A 127 8.95 15.40 -34.39
C TYR A 127 10.25 16.01 -33.86
N GLY A 128 10.49 17.27 -34.19
CA GLY A 128 11.63 18.02 -33.71
C GLY A 128 11.47 19.50 -34.03
N LEU A 129 11.55 20.34 -33.00
CA LEU A 129 11.50 21.79 -33.09
C LEU A 129 12.75 22.38 -32.41
N LEU A 130 13.14 23.59 -32.82
CA LEU A 130 14.08 24.38 -32.03
C LEU A 130 13.38 24.83 -30.72
N PRO A 131 14.04 24.77 -29.54
CA PRO A 131 13.39 25.04 -28.25
C PRO A 131 12.66 26.39 -28.15
N GLU A 132 13.19 27.40 -28.84
CA GLU A 132 12.60 28.75 -28.97
C GLU A 132 11.16 28.75 -29.51
N PHE A 133 10.77 27.72 -30.27
CA PHE A 133 9.48 27.62 -30.95
C PHE A 133 8.55 26.54 -30.35
N ASP A 134 8.98 25.71 -29.40
CA ASP A 134 8.17 24.56 -28.90
C ASP A 134 6.83 25.02 -28.29
N THR A 135 6.78 26.21 -27.71
CA THR A 135 5.54 26.87 -27.23
C THR A 135 4.49 27.14 -28.33
N ARG A 136 4.89 27.08 -29.61
CA ARG A 136 4.04 27.25 -30.80
C ARG A 136 3.79 25.94 -31.55
N ALA A 137 4.25 24.80 -31.04
CA ALA A 137 4.12 23.49 -31.69
C ALA A 137 2.68 23.12 -32.08
N LYS A 138 1.69 23.57 -31.29
CA LYS A 138 0.26 23.38 -31.56
C LYS A 138 -0.19 23.96 -32.91
N ASP A 139 0.39 25.08 -33.34
CA ASP A 139 -0.03 25.79 -34.55
C ASP A 139 0.23 24.97 -35.82
N PHE A 140 1.21 24.05 -35.78
CA PHE A 140 1.48 23.12 -36.89
C PHE A 140 0.33 22.12 -37.10
N LEU A 141 -0.43 21.77 -36.05
CA LEU A 141 -1.50 20.78 -36.15
C LEU A 141 -2.61 21.20 -37.12
N SER A 142 -3.00 22.47 -37.17
CA SER A 142 -3.99 22.94 -38.16
C SER A 142 -3.48 22.74 -39.58
N PHE A 143 -2.26 23.19 -39.88
CA PHE A 143 -1.67 23.00 -41.21
C PHE A 143 -1.56 21.52 -41.59
N MET A 144 -1.21 20.63 -40.64
CA MET A 144 -1.14 19.19 -40.88
C MET A 144 -2.51 18.58 -41.19
N PHE A 145 -3.55 18.92 -40.42
CA PHE A 145 -4.91 18.43 -40.71
C PHE A 145 -5.51 19.01 -42.00
N ASP A 146 -5.09 20.21 -42.41
CA ASP A 146 -5.54 20.82 -43.65
C ASP A 146 -4.83 20.23 -44.90
N GLN A 147 -3.68 19.58 -44.74
CA GLN A 147 -3.09 18.69 -45.77
C GLN A 147 -3.79 17.33 -45.89
N PHE A 148 -4.56 16.92 -44.88
CA PHE A 148 -5.26 15.63 -44.85
C PHE A 148 -6.76 15.81 -44.56
N PRO A 149 -7.55 16.38 -45.49
CA PRO A 149 -8.85 16.96 -45.16
C PRO A 149 -9.92 15.95 -44.70
N GLY A 150 -9.78 14.68 -45.08
CA GLY A 150 -10.64 13.56 -44.65
C GLY A 150 -10.07 12.71 -43.52
N ILE A 151 -9.03 13.16 -42.82
CA ILE A 151 -8.46 12.47 -41.64
C ILE A 151 -8.79 13.25 -40.37
N GLU A 152 -9.24 12.53 -39.34
CA GLU A 152 -9.72 13.10 -38.08
C GLU A 152 -8.76 12.89 -36.91
N TYR A 153 -7.83 11.92 -37.01
CA TYR A 153 -6.84 11.64 -35.97
C TYR A 153 -5.38 11.82 -36.43
N ALA A 154 -4.56 12.30 -35.50
CA ALA A 154 -3.10 12.31 -35.58
C ALA A 154 -2.55 11.40 -34.47
N ALA A 155 -1.62 10.52 -34.79
CA ALA A 155 -0.98 9.61 -33.83
C ALA A 155 0.54 9.80 -33.80
N ILE A 156 1.14 9.66 -32.62
CA ILE A 156 2.61 9.70 -32.42
C ILE A 156 3.02 8.67 -31.35
N THR A 157 4.13 7.98 -31.58
CA THR A 157 4.69 6.98 -30.66
C THR A 157 6.03 7.44 -30.11
N VAL A 158 6.18 7.45 -28.78
CA VAL A 158 7.32 8.08 -28.09
C VAL A 158 7.93 7.09 -27.09
N PRO A 159 9.27 6.91 -27.05
CA PRO A 159 9.94 6.12 -26.01
C PRO A 159 9.59 6.60 -24.59
N ARG A 160 9.32 5.67 -23.66
CA ARG A 160 8.85 6.00 -22.29
C ARG A 160 9.82 6.84 -21.43
N LEU A 161 11.08 6.93 -21.82
CA LEU A 161 12.12 7.69 -21.12
C LEU A 161 12.31 9.11 -21.69
N ASP A 162 11.72 9.43 -22.84
CA ASP A 162 11.80 10.77 -23.43
C ASP A 162 10.75 11.69 -22.76
N PRO A 163 11.10 12.97 -22.48
CA PRO A 163 10.21 13.89 -21.79
C PRO A 163 9.02 14.37 -22.65
N GLU A 164 7.90 14.66 -21.99
CA GLU A 164 6.65 15.11 -22.64
C GLU A 164 6.76 16.56 -23.16
N THR A 165 7.04 16.70 -24.46
CA THR A 165 7.15 17.99 -25.18
C THR A 165 5.86 18.81 -25.13
N THR A 166 5.93 20.12 -25.42
CA THR A 166 4.73 20.98 -25.41
C THR A 166 3.66 20.49 -26.41
N LEU A 167 4.07 19.86 -27.52
CA LEU A 167 3.14 19.21 -28.45
C LEU A 167 2.40 18.03 -27.80
N LEU A 168 3.10 17.15 -27.09
CA LEU A 168 2.51 15.93 -26.51
C LEU A 168 1.50 16.23 -25.39
N GLN A 169 1.66 17.36 -24.68
CA GLN A 169 0.71 17.82 -23.67
C GLN A 169 -0.68 18.18 -24.24
N GLU A 170 -0.79 18.41 -25.55
CA GLU A 170 -2.07 18.62 -26.25
C GLU A 170 -2.73 17.31 -26.72
N PHE A 171 -1.97 16.21 -26.78
CA PHE A 171 -2.43 14.88 -27.21
C PHE A 171 -3.00 14.10 -26.01
N HIS A 172 -3.91 13.16 -26.27
CA HIS A 172 -4.34 12.18 -25.28
C HIS A 172 -3.40 10.97 -25.30
N ARG A 173 -2.67 10.74 -24.20
CA ARG A 173 -1.86 9.52 -24.00
C ARG A 173 -2.79 8.32 -23.84
N VAL A 174 -2.68 7.35 -24.75
CA VAL A 174 -3.41 6.08 -24.69
C VAL A 174 -2.81 5.20 -23.60
N LYS A 175 -3.65 4.64 -22.72
CA LYS A 175 -3.20 3.72 -21.67
C LYS A 175 -2.71 2.41 -22.32
N PRO A 176 -1.47 1.95 -22.08
CA PRO A 176 -0.99 0.68 -22.61
C PRO A 176 -1.71 -0.50 -21.95
N ARG A 177 -1.92 -1.59 -22.71
CA ARG A 177 -2.43 -2.86 -22.17
C ARG A 177 -1.48 -3.44 -21.11
N VAL A 178 -2.05 -4.15 -20.13
CA VAL A 178 -1.36 -4.67 -18.93
C VAL A 178 -0.23 -5.66 -19.28
N ASP A 179 -0.45 -6.47 -20.30
CA ASP A 179 0.45 -7.48 -20.87
C ASP A 179 1.48 -6.92 -21.87
N SER A 180 1.41 -5.63 -22.20
CA SER A 180 2.19 -5.06 -23.30
C SER A 180 3.69 -4.98 -22.99
N ALA A 181 4.49 -5.75 -23.72
CA ALA A 181 5.95 -5.66 -23.72
C ALA A 181 6.50 -4.41 -24.45
N VAL A 182 5.67 -3.68 -25.21
CA VAL A 182 6.06 -2.52 -26.03
C VAL A 182 6.77 -1.44 -25.19
N THR A 183 7.82 -0.82 -25.74
CA THR A 183 8.72 0.14 -25.06
C THR A 183 8.42 1.61 -25.35
N GLN A 184 7.40 1.88 -26.16
CA GLN A 184 6.91 3.22 -26.51
C GLN A 184 5.48 3.40 -26.00
N ASP A 185 5.14 4.63 -25.61
CA ASP A 185 3.76 5.04 -25.35
C ASP A 185 3.14 5.64 -26.62
N LEU A 186 1.83 5.45 -26.79
CA LEU A 186 1.04 5.96 -27.90
C LEU A 186 0.27 7.21 -27.46
N TYR A 187 0.35 8.26 -28.27
CA TYR A 187 -0.37 9.51 -28.10
C TYR A 187 -1.27 9.76 -29.31
N VAL A 188 -2.50 10.20 -29.07
CA VAL A 188 -3.51 10.45 -30.11
C VAL A 188 -4.15 11.83 -29.93
N TYR A 189 -4.25 12.59 -31.02
CA TYR A 189 -4.93 13.89 -31.08
C TYR A 189 -6.06 13.82 -32.11
N HIS A 190 -7.22 14.39 -31.78
CA HIS A 190 -8.39 14.42 -32.66
C HIS A 190 -8.68 15.84 -33.16
N ARG A 191 -8.98 16.01 -34.45
CA ARG A 191 -9.11 17.30 -35.16
C ARG A 191 -10.09 18.27 -34.50
N ALA A 192 -11.14 17.78 -33.84
CA ALA A 192 -12.09 18.65 -33.12
C ALA A 192 -11.45 19.47 -31.98
N ASN A 193 -10.25 19.09 -31.49
CA ASN A 193 -9.49 19.89 -30.52
C ASN A 193 -8.95 21.21 -31.11
N LEU A 194 -9.00 21.42 -32.43
CA LEU A 194 -8.69 22.70 -33.08
C LEU A 194 -9.88 23.67 -33.11
N ILE A 195 -11.12 23.21 -32.87
CA ILE A 195 -12.32 24.05 -32.96
C ILE A 195 -12.29 25.16 -31.90
N SER A 196 -12.49 26.41 -32.30
CA SER A 196 -12.51 27.56 -31.39
C SER A 196 -13.80 27.64 -30.56
N ASP A 197 -14.93 27.18 -31.10
CA ASP A 197 -16.23 27.08 -30.43
C ASP A 197 -16.27 25.94 -29.39
N PHE A 198 -15.61 26.15 -28.24
CA PHE A 198 -15.79 25.33 -27.05
C PHE A 198 -16.30 26.20 -25.91
N GLN A 199 -17.58 26.06 -25.60
CA GLN A 199 -18.28 26.87 -24.61
C GLN A 199 -18.67 26.04 -23.39
N VAL A 200 -18.80 26.68 -22.23
CA VAL A 200 -19.23 26.03 -20.98
C VAL A 200 -20.35 26.87 -20.38
N ARG A 201 -21.40 26.22 -19.88
CA ARG A 201 -22.51 26.88 -19.17
C ARG A 201 -23.19 25.95 -18.18
N PRO A 202 -24.03 26.47 -17.25
CA PRO A 202 -24.94 25.64 -16.47
C PRO A 202 -25.83 24.79 -17.38
N ALA A 203 -26.14 23.57 -16.93
CA ALA A 203 -27.00 22.64 -17.64
C ALA A 203 -28.47 23.07 -17.58
N VAL A 204 -29.20 22.92 -18.69
CA VAL A 204 -30.63 23.21 -18.80
C VAL A 204 -31.42 21.97 -19.18
N ARG A 205 -32.74 21.97 -18.94
CA ARG A 205 -33.62 20.81 -19.18
C ARG A 205 -33.62 20.26 -20.61
N LYS A 206 -33.19 21.07 -21.61
CA LYS A 206 -33.02 20.64 -22.99
C LYS A 206 -31.83 19.69 -23.18
N ASP A 207 -30.77 19.85 -22.39
CA ASP A 207 -29.52 19.09 -22.54
C ASP A 207 -29.65 17.62 -22.10
N LEU A 208 -30.80 17.23 -21.54
CA LEU A 208 -31.00 15.90 -20.94
C LEU A 208 -30.96 14.76 -21.97
N SER A 209 -31.32 15.00 -23.24
CA SER A 209 -31.11 14.04 -24.33
C SER A 209 -29.62 13.78 -24.53
N ASP A 210 -28.89 14.85 -24.81
CA ASP A 210 -27.50 14.87 -25.24
C ASP A 210 -26.58 14.35 -24.12
N ILE A 211 -26.90 14.63 -22.86
CA ILE A 211 -26.21 14.06 -21.68
C ILE A 211 -26.41 12.54 -21.58
N LEU A 212 -27.58 12.02 -21.93
CA LEU A 212 -27.89 10.57 -21.89
C LEU A 212 -27.38 9.81 -23.12
N GLU A 213 -27.04 10.54 -24.18
CA GLU A 213 -26.33 10.08 -25.38
C GLU A 213 -24.81 10.07 -25.14
N LEU A 214 -24.22 11.14 -24.61
CA LEU A 214 -22.81 11.19 -24.18
C LEU A 214 -22.48 10.09 -23.16
N ALA A 215 -23.42 9.78 -22.25
CA ALA A 215 -23.31 8.70 -21.29
C ALA A 215 -23.73 7.31 -21.84
N HIS A 216 -23.95 7.15 -23.15
CA HIS A 216 -24.51 5.90 -23.71
C HIS A 216 -23.60 4.70 -23.49
N GLN A 217 -22.30 4.84 -23.78
CA GLN A 217 -21.31 3.76 -23.67
C GLN A 217 -20.82 3.54 -22.22
N MET A 218 -21.30 4.32 -21.25
CA MET A 218 -20.99 4.06 -19.84
C MET A 218 -21.68 2.79 -19.34
N HIS A 219 -21.01 2.05 -18.45
CA HIS A 219 -21.53 0.84 -17.82
C HIS A 219 -22.96 1.07 -17.25
N PRO A 220 -23.91 0.12 -17.41
CA PRO A 220 -25.33 0.35 -17.09
C PRO A 220 -25.62 0.88 -15.68
N PHE A 221 -24.80 0.50 -14.69
CA PHE A 221 -24.87 1.03 -13.32
C PHE A 221 -24.54 2.53 -13.26
N ASP A 222 -23.40 2.93 -13.86
CA ASP A 222 -22.89 4.31 -13.86
C ASP A 222 -23.83 5.22 -14.65
N ARG A 223 -24.30 4.75 -15.80
CA ARG A 223 -25.31 5.43 -16.63
C ARG A 223 -26.62 5.63 -15.86
N LYS A 224 -27.07 4.64 -15.07
CA LYS A 224 -28.28 4.74 -14.23
C LYS A 224 -28.11 5.72 -13.06
N LEU A 225 -26.92 5.78 -12.45
CA LEU A 225 -26.58 6.74 -11.40
C LEU A 225 -26.58 8.17 -11.94
N LEU A 226 -25.77 8.44 -12.97
CA LEU A 226 -25.69 9.76 -13.64
C LEU A 226 -27.07 10.22 -14.13
N ALA A 227 -27.82 9.34 -14.79
CA ALA A 227 -29.17 9.64 -15.27
C ALA A 227 -30.17 9.95 -14.15
N LYS A 228 -30.00 9.39 -12.96
CA LYS A 228 -30.83 9.69 -11.78
C LYS A 228 -30.48 11.06 -11.23
N ASP A 229 -29.21 11.34 -11.00
CA ASP A 229 -28.80 12.52 -10.25
C ASP A 229 -28.81 13.81 -11.10
N VAL A 230 -28.55 13.73 -12.41
CA VAL A 230 -28.90 14.81 -13.37
C VAL A 230 -30.41 15.08 -13.39
N LYS A 231 -31.26 14.04 -13.36
CA LYS A 231 -32.73 14.22 -13.28
C LYS A 231 -33.19 14.80 -11.94
N ASN A 232 -32.44 14.61 -10.86
CA ASN A 232 -32.72 15.24 -9.56
C ASN A 232 -32.38 16.73 -9.60
N TYR A 233 -31.20 17.11 -10.10
CA TYR A 233 -30.82 18.51 -10.33
C TYR A 233 -31.85 19.25 -11.19
N MET A 234 -32.24 18.68 -12.32
CA MET A 234 -33.22 19.29 -13.25
C MET A 234 -34.62 19.49 -12.65
N LYS A 235 -34.94 18.85 -11.51
CA LYS A 235 -36.18 19.02 -10.76
C LYS A 235 -36.05 20.01 -9.61
N LEU A 236 -35.03 19.87 -8.76
CA LEU A 236 -34.94 20.53 -7.45
C LEU A 236 -33.77 21.52 -7.31
N GLY A 237 -32.68 21.37 -8.07
CA GLY A 237 -31.45 22.17 -7.91
C GLY A 237 -30.62 21.89 -6.63
N CYS A 238 -31.17 21.14 -5.68
CA CYS A 238 -30.52 20.68 -4.46
C CYS A 238 -30.74 19.17 -4.24
N GLU A 239 -29.98 18.59 -3.32
CA GLU A 239 -30.24 17.24 -2.80
C GLU A 239 -31.30 17.24 -1.68
N SER A 240 -31.68 16.02 -1.25
CA SER A 240 -32.69 15.74 -0.22
C SER A 240 -32.30 16.20 1.20
N ASP A 241 -31.03 16.49 1.41
CA ASP A 241 -30.43 17.09 2.61
C ASP A 241 -30.50 18.64 2.59
N GLY A 242 -30.78 19.24 1.42
CA GLY A 242 -30.75 20.68 1.18
C GLY A 242 -29.45 21.17 0.53
N THR A 243 -28.44 20.32 0.36
CA THR A 243 -27.15 20.70 -0.21
C THR A 243 -27.30 21.16 -1.67
N ALA A 244 -26.68 22.29 -2.01
CA ALA A 244 -26.74 22.86 -3.35
C ALA A 244 -25.98 21.98 -4.37
N LEU A 245 -26.61 21.68 -5.50
CA LEU A 245 -26.02 20.93 -6.61
C LEU A 245 -25.52 21.86 -7.72
N LEU A 246 -24.45 21.44 -8.39
CA LEU A 246 -23.83 22.12 -9.51
C LEU A 246 -23.80 21.18 -10.72
N CYS A 247 -24.33 21.63 -11.85
CA CYS A 247 -24.37 20.85 -13.08
C CYS A 247 -24.04 21.76 -14.28
N TYR A 248 -22.95 21.45 -14.98
CA TYR A 248 -22.42 22.24 -16.09
C TYR A 248 -22.18 21.35 -17.31
N VAL A 249 -22.47 21.89 -18.49
CA VAL A 249 -22.19 21.23 -19.77
C VAL A 249 -21.11 21.98 -20.55
N ALA A 250 -20.24 21.21 -21.22
CA ALA A 250 -19.36 21.69 -22.26
C ALA A 250 -20.02 21.46 -23.62
N LEU A 251 -19.96 22.47 -24.49
CA LEU A 251 -20.58 22.52 -25.81
C LEU A 251 -19.51 22.71 -26.89
N CYS A 252 -19.66 22.00 -28.01
CA CYS A 252 -18.86 22.18 -29.22
C CYS A 252 -19.75 22.13 -30.47
N LEU A 253 -19.67 23.14 -31.34
CA LEU A 253 -20.54 23.31 -32.52
C LEU A 253 -22.05 23.26 -32.22
N GLY A 254 -22.42 23.58 -30.97
CA GLY A 254 -23.79 23.51 -30.43
C GLY A 254 -24.22 22.20 -29.77
N LYS A 255 -23.38 21.15 -29.76
CA LYS A 255 -23.69 19.83 -29.14
C LYS A 255 -23.01 19.66 -27.79
N VAL A 256 -23.62 18.93 -26.86
CA VAL A 256 -23.00 18.59 -25.56
C VAL A 256 -21.88 17.57 -25.76
N VAL A 257 -20.66 17.94 -25.38
CA VAL A 257 -19.46 17.08 -25.46
C VAL A 257 -18.87 16.75 -24.09
N GLY A 258 -19.37 17.38 -23.02
CA GLY A 258 -18.95 17.11 -21.65
C GLY A 258 -19.98 17.52 -20.59
N LEU A 259 -19.92 16.86 -19.43
CA LEU A 259 -20.73 17.09 -18.24
C LEU A 259 -19.83 17.13 -17.00
N LEU A 260 -20.07 18.10 -16.12
CA LEU A 260 -19.56 18.15 -14.75
C LEU A 260 -20.75 18.23 -13.79
N PHE A 261 -20.81 17.31 -12.81
CA PHE A 261 -21.83 17.26 -11.76
C PHE A 261 -21.18 17.14 -10.38
N ALA A 262 -21.48 18.08 -9.49
CA ALA A 262 -20.89 18.19 -8.15
C ALA A 262 -21.94 18.66 -7.12
N ARG A 263 -21.68 18.41 -5.83
CA ARG A 263 -22.41 19.02 -4.70
C ARG A 263 -21.53 20.05 -4.00
N ALA A 264 -22.12 21.02 -3.30
CA ALA A 264 -21.39 21.82 -2.32
C ALA A 264 -20.81 20.90 -1.21
N GLU A 265 -19.63 21.22 -0.71
CA GLU A 265 -19.01 20.46 0.37
C GLU A 265 -19.40 21.05 1.74
N GLU A 266 -19.72 20.18 2.70
CA GLU A 266 -20.25 20.53 4.03
C GLU A 266 -19.39 19.95 5.16
N HIS A 267 -18.56 18.95 4.89
CA HIS A 267 -17.69 18.26 5.84
C HIS A 267 -16.22 18.71 5.75
N ILE A 268 -15.98 19.95 5.29
CA ILE A 268 -14.63 20.49 5.10
C ILE A 268 -13.78 20.49 6.39
N ASP A 269 -14.40 20.67 7.55
CA ASP A 269 -13.73 20.63 8.86
C ASP A 269 -13.24 19.21 9.22
N TRP A 270 -13.99 18.17 8.83
CA TRP A 270 -13.58 16.76 8.95
C TRP A 270 -12.49 16.40 7.92
N LEU A 271 -12.61 16.90 6.68
CA LEU A 271 -11.58 16.69 5.65
C LEU A 271 -10.23 17.31 6.05
N LYS A 272 -10.23 18.53 6.62
CA LYS A 272 -9.04 19.19 7.19
C LYS A 272 -8.42 18.39 8.35
N ALA A 273 -9.26 17.80 9.21
CA ALA A 273 -8.80 16.97 10.32
C ALA A 273 -8.19 15.62 9.87
N ASN A 274 -8.69 15.05 8.76
CA ASN A 274 -8.34 13.70 8.32
C ASN A 274 -7.33 13.63 7.17
N TYR A 275 -7.09 14.72 6.43
CA TYR A 275 -6.21 14.74 5.26
C TYR A 275 -5.32 15.99 5.27
N ASP A 276 -4.14 15.87 4.68
CA ASP A 276 -3.10 16.90 4.66
C ASP A 276 -3.38 17.96 3.58
N LEU A 277 -4.50 18.66 3.75
CA LEU A 277 -4.98 19.66 2.80
C LEU A 277 -4.19 20.96 2.84
N GLU A 278 -3.50 21.26 3.94
CA GLU A 278 -2.66 22.45 4.08
C GLU A 278 -1.43 22.49 3.16
N GLU A 279 -0.98 21.37 2.58
CA GLU A 279 -0.01 21.35 1.46
C GLU A 279 -0.60 22.02 0.19
N TYR A 280 -1.93 21.96 0.02
CA TYR A 280 -2.62 22.33 -1.23
C TYR A 280 -3.57 23.53 -1.10
N ILE A 281 -3.98 23.89 0.12
CA ILE A 281 -5.06 24.86 0.39
C ILE A 281 -4.68 25.80 1.53
N TYR A 282 -4.48 27.08 1.20
CA TYR A 282 -4.42 28.15 2.19
C TYR A 282 -5.84 28.51 2.65
N PHE A 283 -6.38 27.77 3.63
CA PHE A 283 -7.76 27.93 4.12
C PHE A 283 -8.15 29.36 4.52
N THR A 284 -7.19 30.22 4.89
CA THR A 284 -7.41 31.65 5.16
C THR A 284 -7.87 32.47 3.95
N HIS A 285 -7.70 31.94 2.74
CA HIS A 285 -8.08 32.61 1.48
C HIS A 285 -9.39 32.09 0.88
N HIS A 286 -10.09 31.17 1.55
CA HIS A 286 -11.24 30.46 1.02
C HIS A 286 -12.44 30.46 1.96
N GLY A 287 -13.59 30.96 1.51
CA GLY A 287 -14.85 30.84 2.23
C GLY A 287 -15.42 29.41 2.18
N LYS A 288 -16.12 28.97 3.23
CA LYS A 288 -16.72 27.61 3.29
C LYS A 288 -17.64 27.28 2.09
N HIS A 289 -18.25 28.29 1.47
CA HIS A 289 -19.09 28.11 0.28
C HIS A 289 -18.33 27.89 -1.03
N GLU A 290 -17.00 28.07 -1.08
CA GLU A 290 -16.19 27.88 -2.30
C GLU A 290 -15.80 26.43 -2.57
N PHE A 291 -15.97 25.53 -1.60
CA PHE A 291 -15.64 24.10 -1.71
C PHE A 291 -16.79 23.31 -2.36
N ALA A 292 -16.45 22.29 -3.14
CA ALA A 292 -17.41 21.37 -3.75
C ALA A 292 -16.80 19.96 -3.93
N THR A 293 -17.64 18.94 -3.86
CA THR A 293 -17.27 17.55 -4.13
C THR A 293 -17.88 17.08 -5.44
N LEU A 294 -17.01 16.63 -6.34
CA LEU A 294 -17.30 16.14 -7.67
C LEU A 294 -17.84 14.71 -7.63
N ILE A 295 -18.89 14.43 -8.40
CA ILE A 295 -19.57 13.12 -8.43
C ILE A 295 -19.51 12.51 -9.83
N HIS A 296 -19.69 13.34 -10.87
CA HIS A 296 -19.51 12.95 -12.27
C HIS A 296 -18.65 13.96 -13.02
N PHE A 297 -17.66 13.49 -13.76
CA PHE A 297 -17.00 14.25 -14.82
C PHE A 297 -16.84 13.35 -16.04
N VAL A 298 -17.56 13.69 -17.10
CA VAL A 298 -17.68 12.90 -18.33
C VAL A 298 -17.34 13.83 -19.47
N LEU A 299 -16.26 13.58 -20.20
CA LEU A 299 -15.81 14.40 -21.33
C LEU A 299 -15.45 13.49 -22.51
N SER A 300 -15.99 13.78 -23.69
CA SER A 300 -15.72 12.98 -24.89
C SER A 300 -14.23 12.96 -25.24
N LEU A 301 -13.72 11.80 -25.66
CA LEU A 301 -12.33 11.61 -26.07
C LEU A 301 -11.94 12.54 -27.22
N THR A 302 -12.89 12.85 -28.10
CA THR A 302 -12.73 13.78 -29.24
C THR A 302 -12.35 15.21 -28.84
N VAL A 303 -12.50 15.60 -27.56
CA VAL A 303 -12.16 16.93 -27.01
C VAL A 303 -11.38 16.85 -25.67
N HIS A 304 -10.74 15.71 -25.37
CA HIS A 304 -10.23 15.38 -24.03
C HIS A 304 -9.20 16.38 -23.46
N SER A 305 -8.27 16.91 -24.28
CA SER A 305 -7.25 17.86 -23.80
C SER A 305 -7.83 19.19 -23.31
N ARG A 306 -9.12 19.45 -23.55
CA ARG A 306 -9.86 20.60 -23.00
C ARG A 306 -10.39 20.37 -21.57
N ALA A 307 -10.09 19.24 -20.92
CA ALA A 307 -10.52 18.95 -19.54
C ALA A 307 -10.15 20.05 -18.53
N ARG A 308 -8.89 20.53 -18.53
CA ARG A 308 -8.42 21.63 -17.67
C ARG A 308 -9.15 22.94 -17.94
N PHE A 309 -9.44 23.23 -19.21
CA PHE A 309 -10.22 24.42 -19.60
C PHE A 309 -11.66 24.32 -19.06
N PHE A 310 -12.31 23.16 -19.21
CA PHE A 310 -13.66 22.92 -18.69
C PHE A 310 -13.72 23.08 -17.17
N LEU A 311 -12.81 22.45 -16.42
CA LEU A 311 -12.71 22.59 -14.96
C LEU A 311 -12.53 24.07 -14.54
N ARG A 312 -11.58 24.78 -15.17
CA ARG A 312 -11.29 26.19 -14.89
C ARG A 312 -12.48 27.11 -15.16
N GLU A 313 -13.22 26.86 -16.23
CA GLU A 313 -14.38 27.67 -16.60
C GLU A 313 -15.59 27.37 -15.71
N VAL A 314 -15.79 26.12 -15.27
CA VAL A 314 -16.78 25.80 -14.23
C VAL A 314 -16.43 26.46 -12.90
N MET A 315 -15.17 26.43 -12.45
CA MET A 315 -14.73 27.20 -11.27
C MET A 315 -15.07 28.69 -11.42
N ARG A 316 -14.74 29.29 -12.58
CA ARG A 316 -15.01 30.70 -12.88
C ARG A 316 -16.49 31.06 -12.82
N GLN A 317 -17.38 30.21 -13.34
CA GLN A 317 -18.82 30.48 -13.39
C GLN A 317 -19.57 30.12 -12.10
N SER A 318 -19.09 29.13 -11.34
CA SER A 318 -19.75 28.64 -10.11
C SER A 318 -19.31 29.39 -8.84
N GLY A 319 -18.21 30.13 -8.90
CA GLY A 319 -17.57 30.73 -7.72
C GLY A 319 -16.85 29.70 -6.82
N LYS A 320 -16.72 28.44 -7.27
CA LYS A 320 -15.94 27.40 -6.58
C LYS A 320 -14.45 27.55 -6.89
N THR A 321 -13.60 27.40 -5.88
CA THR A 321 -12.13 27.54 -6.02
C THR A 321 -11.39 26.22 -5.88
N CYS A 322 -11.97 25.25 -5.16
CA CYS A 322 -11.41 23.94 -4.89
C CYS A 322 -12.49 22.86 -5.12
N PHE A 323 -12.14 21.82 -5.89
CA PHE A 323 -12.95 20.61 -6.06
C PHE A 323 -12.27 19.41 -5.40
N PHE A 324 -13.05 18.61 -4.66
CA PHE A 324 -12.65 17.31 -4.13
C PHE A 324 -13.29 16.18 -4.93
N TYR A 325 -12.68 15.00 -4.87
CA TYR A 325 -13.24 13.74 -5.36
C TYR A 325 -12.92 12.63 -4.36
N LEU A 326 -13.93 11.85 -3.98
CA LEU A 326 -13.85 10.89 -2.87
C LEU A 326 -13.92 9.45 -3.42
N ILE A 327 -12.84 8.68 -3.32
CA ILE A 327 -12.78 7.30 -3.79
C ILE A 327 -12.86 6.37 -2.59
N TYR A 328 -14.03 5.75 -2.39
CA TYR A 328 -14.25 4.84 -1.26
C TYR A 328 -13.60 3.48 -1.50
N PRO A 329 -13.02 2.83 -0.47
CA PRO A 329 -12.39 1.53 -0.65
C PRO A 329 -13.42 0.46 -1.05
N PRO A 330 -12.99 -0.64 -1.70
CA PRO A 330 -13.93 -1.59 -2.36
C PRO A 330 -14.92 -2.28 -1.41
N PHE A 331 -14.54 -2.44 -0.14
CA PHE A 331 -15.35 -3.01 0.94
C PHE A 331 -16.32 -2.01 1.60
N ALA A 332 -16.28 -0.72 1.24
CA ALA A 332 -17.24 0.26 1.72
C ALA A 332 -18.66 -0.09 1.26
N MET A 333 -19.66 0.10 2.13
CA MET A 333 -21.06 -0.18 1.79
C MET A 333 -21.66 0.89 0.86
N ASP A 334 -22.51 0.43 -0.07
CA ASP A 334 -23.11 1.24 -1.15
C ASP A 334 -24.19 2.23 -0.65
N THR A 335 -23.78 3.34 -0.03
CA THR A 335 -24.67 4.43 0.38
C THR A 335 -24.68 5.59 -0.62
N LYS A 336 -25.71 6.45 -0.54
CA LYS A 336 -25.92 7.58 -1.48
C LYS A 336 -24.70 8.51 -1.59
N LEU A 337 -24.02 8.80 -0.48
CA LEU A 337 -22.84 9.68 -0.42
C LEU A 337 -21.55 9.01 -0.91
N LYS A 338 -21.58 7.69 -1.14
CA LYS A 338 -20.44 6.86 -1.54
C LYS A 338 -20.51 6.44 -3.02
N MET A 339 -21.49 6.98 -3.74
CA MET A 339 -21.76 6.74 -5.15
C MET A 339 -21.19 7.86 -6.01
N ASN A 340 -20.27 7.52 -6.90
CA ASN A 340 -19.74 8.40 -7.93
C ASN A 340 -19.51 7.58 -9.22
N THR A 341 -19.09 8.24 -10.29
CA THR A 341 -18.61 7.59 -11.52
C THR A 341 -17.12 7.83 -11.68
N PRO A 342 -16.39 7.00 -12.46
CA PRO A 342 -15.00 7.33 -12.82
C PRO A 342 -14.95 8.69 -13.53
N LEU A 343 -13.93 9.50 -13.25
CA LEU A 343 -13.74 10.80 -13.88
C LEU A 343 -12.84 10.68 -15.12
N SER A 344 -13.23 11.31 -16.23
CA SER A 344 -12.35 11.40 -17.41
C SER A 344 -11.03 12.14 -17.13
N CYS A 345 -10.98 13.00 -16.10
CA CYS A 345 -9.85 13.91 -15.81
C CYS A 345 -9.09 13.60 -14.51
N LEU A 346 -9.23 12.39 -13.93
CA LEU A 346 -8.63 12.07 -12.63
C LEU A 346 -7.11 12.32 -12.58
N GLY A 347 -6.40 12.11 -13.70
CA GLY A 347 -4.95 12.35 -13.83
C GLY A 347 -4.48 13.81 -13.78
N ASP A 348 -5.39 14.78 -13.65
CA ASP A 348 -5.08 16.18 -13.34
C ASP A 348 -5.14 16.49 -11.83
N PHE A 349 -5.88 15.69 -11.05
CA PHE A 349 -6.03 15.89 -9.62
C PHE A 349 -4.74 15.53 -8.85
N TYR A 350 -4.69 15.92 -7.58
CA TYR A 350 -3.65 15.57 -6.62
C TYR A 350 -4.26 14.62 -5.58
N ALA A 351 -3.64 13.47 -5.35
CA ALA A 351 -4.00 12.61 -4.23
C ALA A 351 -3.55 13.29 -2.93
N VAL A 352 -4.40 13.34 -1.91
CA VAL A 352 -4.12 13.99 -0.63
C VAL A 352 -3.79 12.96 0.45
N ARG A 353 -2.68 13.14 1.16
CA ARG A 353 -2.22 12.20 2.18
C ARG A 353 -3.14 12.19 3.40
N PRO A 354 -3.65 11.03 3.88
CA PRO A 354 -4.42 10.95 5.12
C PRO A 354 -3.52 11.11 6.37
N ARG A 355 -3.98 11.92 7.33
CA ARG A 355 -3.30 12.29 8.59
C ARG A 355 -3.31 11.15 9.62
N ARG A 356 -2.33 11.16 10.54
CA ARG A 356 -2.36 10.28 11.73
C ARG A 356 -3.34 10.84 12.76
N GLN A 357 -4.49 10.19 12.92
CA GLN A 357 -5.46 10.58 13.94
C GLN A 357 -4.97 10.32 15.36
N ILE A 358 -5.31 11.25 16.27
CA ILE A 358 -5.18 11.08 17.71
C ILE A 358 -6.30 10.16 18.18
N VAL A 359 -5.97 9.09 18.92
CA VAL A 359 -7.00 8.31 19.61
C VAL A 359 -7.32 9.01 20.92
N TYR A 360 -8.49 9.66 20.99
CA TYR A 360 -8.91 10.42 22.16
C TYR A 360 -9.55 9.52 23.25
N PRO A 361 -9.25 9.73 24.53
CA PRO A 361 -9.93 9.06 25.64
C PRO A 361 -11.44 9.33 25.62
N SER A 362 -12.25 8.28 25.83
CA SER A 362 -13.72 8.36 25.70
C SER A 362 -14.39 9.36 26.64
N GLY A 363 -13.78 9.62 27.81
CA GLY A 363 -14.23 10.67 28.75
C GLY A 363 -13.95 12.09 28.27
N LEU A 364 -12.90 12.30 27.46
CA LEU A 364 -12.53 13.61 26.91
C LEU A 364 -13.44 13.99 25.74
N VAL A 365 -13.73 13.06 24.83
CA VAL A 365 -14.66 13.27 23.69
C VAL A 365 -16.09 13.57 24.17
N ARG A 366 -16.50 13.04 25.33
CA ARG A 366 -17.81 13.30 25.94
C ARG A 366 -17.86 14.58 26.77
N GLY A 367 -16.74 15.26 26.98
CA GLY A 367 -16.66 16.48 27.80
C GLY A 367 -16.61 17.76 26.95
N GLU A 368 -16.99 18.88 27.55
CA GLU A 368 -16.99 20.22 26.92
C GLU A 368 -15.60 20.70 26.44
N LYS A 369 -14.53 20.01 26.83
CA LYS A 369 -13.13 20.28 26.44
C LYS A 369 -12.62 19.34 25.33
N GLY A 370 -13.46 18.45 24.81
CA GLY A 370 -13.11 17.57 23.69
C GLY A 370 -13.17 18.29 22.33
N PRO A 371 -12.50 17.75 21.30
CA PRO A 371 -12.75 18.13 19.90
C PRO A 371 -14.22 17.91 19.53
N GLN A 372 -14.73 18.71 18.58
CA GLN A 372 -16.15 18.64 18.24
C GLN A 372 -16.47 17.39 17.42
N ASN A 373 -17.64 16.78 17.67
CA ASN A 373 -18.06 15.55 16.99
C ASN A 373 -18.00 15.67 15.45
N HIS A 374 -18.37 16.81 14.87
CA HIS A 374 -18.34 17.03 13.41
C HIS A 374 -16.92 17.09 12.82
N THR A 375 -15.90 17.30 13.65
CA THR A 375 -14.48 17.29 13.28
C THR A 375 -13.91 15.87 13.33
N LEU A 376 -14.35 15.07 14.32
CA LEU A 376 -13.92 13.68 14.48
C LEU A 376 -14.63 12.71 13.53
N SER A 377 -15.96 12.78 13.42
CA SER A 377 -16.76 11.82 12.67
C SER A 377 -17.84 12.47 11.81
N CYS A 378 -18.11 11.85 10.66
CA CYS A 378 -19.14 12.27 9.71
C CYS A 378 -19.63 11.07 8.88
N PRO A 379 -20.65 11.22 8.02
CA PRO A 379 -21.17 10.12 7.18
C PRO A 379 -20.15 9.51 6.18
N LEU A 380 -19.02 10.19 5.97
CA LEU A 380 -17.93 9.74 5.10
C LEU A 380 -16.99 8.73 5.79
N ASP A 381 -17.04 8.62 7.12
CA ASP A 381 -16.00 8.02 8.00
C ASP A 381 -16.03 6.48 8.10
N ASP A 382 -17.06 5.81 7.57
CA ASP A 382 -17.27 4.36 7.75
C ASP A 382 -17.41 3.58 6.42
N PRO A 383 -16.30 3.11 5.81
CA PRO A 383 -14.91 3.51 6.02
C PRO A 383 -14.57 4.83 5.29
N PRO A 384 -13.48 5.52 5.69
CA PRO A 384 -13.08 6.79 5.09
C PRO A 384 -12.53 6.61 3.66
N PRO A 385 -12.78 7.56 2.73
CA PRO A 385 -12.32 7.48 1.35
C PRO A 385 -10.84 7.88 1.18
N ALA A 386 -10.27 7.61 0.01
CA ALA A 386 -9.14 8.38 -0.50
C ALA A 386 -9.64 9.72 -1.05
N VAL A 387 -8.93 10.81 -0.73
CA VAL A 387 -9.28 12.17 -1.14
C VAL A 387 -8.38 12.62 -2.28
N TYR A 388 -9.01 13.01 -3.39
CA TYR A 388 -8.36 13.71 -4.49
C TYR A 388 -8.81 15.17 -4.49
N HIS A 389 -7.90 16.09 -4.78
CA HIS A 389 -8.13 17.53 -4.75
C HIS A 389 -7.59 18.21 -6.02
N ILE A 390 -8.29 19.26 -6.49
CA ILE A 390 -7.76 20.20 -7.46
C ILE A 390 -8.29 21.62 -7.18
N SER A 391 -7.41 22.62 -7.20
CA SER A 391 -7.76 24.03 -7.01
C SER A 391 -7.45 24.88 -8.24
N ARG A 392 -8.01 26.08 -8.30
CA ARG A 392 -7.79 27.05 -9.40
C ARG A 392 -6.31 27.35 -9.67
N ASN A 393 -5.46 27.27 -8.65
CA ASN A 393 -4.02 27.46 -8.79
C ASN A 393 -3.35 26.19 -9.35
N LEU A 394 -3.68 25.03 -8.76
CA LEU A 394 -3.12 23.73 -9.13
C LEU A 394 -3.45 23.29 -10.57
N ILE A 395 -4.55 23.78 -11.17
CA ILE A 395 -4.88 23.60 -12.60
C ILE A 395 -3.85 24.27 -13.53
N MET A 396 -3.21 25.34 -13.07
CA MET A 396 -2.25 26.13 -13.84
C MET A 396 -0.79 25.69 -13.60
N GLU A 397 -0.56 24.73 -12.70
CA GLU A 397 0.77 24.25 -12.32
C GLU A 397 1.23 23.10 -13.22
N PRO A 398 2.39 23.21 -13.90
CA PRO A 398 2.91 22.13 -14.74
C PRO A 398 3.56 21.03 -13.89
N LYS A 399 3.02 19.81 -13.97
CA LYS A 399 3.68 18.61 -13.41
C LYS A 399 4.72 18.07 -14.40
N ILE A 400 5.84 17.59 -13.89
CA ILE A 400 6.77 16.74 -14.65
C ILE A 400 6.08 15.41 -14.89
N VAL A 401 6.06 14.92 -16.13
CA VAL A 401 5.35 13.68 -16.49
C VAL A 401 6.35 12.59 -16.85
N LEU A 402 6.31 11.48 -16.10
CA LEU A 402 7.23 10.35 -16.27
C LEU A 402 6.47 9.11 -16.76
N ASN A 403 6.66 8.79 -18.04
CA ASN A 403 6.09 7.61 -18.69
C ASN A 403 6.84 6.30 -18.37
N ALA A 404 8.03 6.41 -17.76
CA ALA A 404 8.90 5.32 -17.36
C ALA A 404 8.14 4.24 -16.57
N ARG A 405 8.22 3.00 -17.03
CA ARG A 405 7.60 1.84 -16.38
C ARG A 405 8.44 1.39 -15.20
N ILE A 406 7.91 1.62 -14.00
CA ILE A 406 8.54 1.28 -12.72
C ILE A 406 7.80 0.06 -12.16
N ILE A 407 8.47 -1.09 -12.16
CA ILE A 407 7.91 -2.33 -11.61
C ILE A 407 8.44 -2.55 -10.19
N VAL A 408 7.54 -2.66 -9.24
CA VAL A 408 7.82 -2.90 -7.82
C VAL A 408 7.44 -4.33 -7.45
N VAL A 409 8.35 -5.07 -6.83
CA VAL A 409 8.20 -6.52 -6.60
C VAL A 409 7.95 -6.82 -5.12
N GLY A 410 6.81 -7.45 -4.85
CA GLY A 410 6.28 -7.83 -3.55
C GLY A 410 5.53 -6.69 -2.85
N ALA A 411 4.33 -6.94 -2.33
CA ALA A 411 3.53 -5.98 -1.56
C ALA A 411 3.94 -5.90 -0.07
N SER A 412 5.22 -5.68 0.21
CA SER A 412 5.74 -5.50 1.57
C SER A 412 5.54 -4.06 2.07
N SER A 413 5.60 -3.83 3.39
CA SER A 413 5.47 -2.48 3.95
C SER A 413 6.46 -1.46 3.38
N THR A 414 7.64 -1.92 2.95
CA THR A 414 8.67 -1.11 2.28
C THR A 414 8.27 -0.74 0.85
N SER A 415 7.61 -1.63 0.10
CA SER A 415 7.16 -1.33 -1.26
C SER A 415 5.90 -0.45 -1.27
N LEU A 416 4.98 -0.68 -0.33
CA LEU A 416 3.81 0.17 -0.15
C LEU A 416 4.21 1.58 0.29
N ALA A 417 5.19 1.73 1.19
CA ALA A 417 5.72 3.05 1.57
C ALA A 417 6.50 3.75 0.43
N PHE A 418 7.21 2.99 -0.41
CA PHE A 418 7.84 3.52 -1.63
C PHE A 418 6.79 4.03 -2.62
N LEU A 419 5.77 3.22 -2.93
CA LEU A 419 4.67 3.62 -3.83
C LEU A 419 3.89 4.81 -3.26
N GLU A 420 3.60 4.84 -1.97
CA GLU A 420 2.98 5.97 -1.27
C GLU A 420 3.82 7.26 -1.40
N ARG A 421 5.15 7.15 -1.26
CA ARG A 421 6.08 8.28 -1.41
C ARG A 421 6.15 8.86 -2.83
N LEU A 422 5.96 8.01 -3.85
CA LEU A 422 5.88 8.41 -5.26
C LEU A 422 4.49 8.94 -5.66
N VAL A 423 3.41 8.34 -5.14
CA VAL A 423 2.02 8.77 -5.39
C VAL A 423 1.75 10.17 -4.81
N PHE A 424 2.28 10.47 -3.63
CA PHE A 424 2.21 11.79 -3.01
C PHE A 424 3.41 12.69 -3.38
N ALA A 425 3.93 12.58 -4.62
CA ALA A 425 4.89 13.54 -5.17
C ALA A 425 4.15 14.65 -5.93
N SER A 426 3.99 15.81 -5.32
CA SER A 426 3.21 16.95 -5.87
C SER A 426 3.66 17.41 -7.27
N HIS A 427 4.98 17.43 -7.51
CA HIS A 427 5.61 17.97 -8.74
C HIS A 427 5.81 16.93 -9.86
N ILE A 428 5.65 15.62 -9.60
CA ILE A 428 5.91 14.54 -10.57
C ILE A 428 4.69 13.63 -10.71
N ARG A 429 4.20 13.44 -11.93
CA ARG A 429 3.17 12.46 -12.28
C ARG A 429 3.79 11.22 -12.90
N PHE A 430 3.78 10.11 -12.17
CA PHE A 430 4.14 8.79 -12.70
C PHE A 430 2.98 8.18 -13.48
N ASN A 431 3.22 7.85 -14.75
CA ASN A 431 2.20 7.43 -15.72
C ASN A 431 2.14 5.90 -15.92
N ASN A 432 3.00 5.13 -15.23
CA ASN A 432 3.24 3.70 -15.49
C ASN A 432 3.82 2.96 -14.25
N LEU A 433 3.21 3.15 -13.07
CA LEU A 433 3.56 2.41 -11.85
C LEU A 433 2.93 1.01 -11.88
N VAL A 434 3.71 -0.03 -11.58
CA VAL A 434 3.27 -1.42 -11.57
C VAL A 434 3.70 -2.10 -10.27
N LEU A 435 2.79 -2.80 -9.61
CA LEU A 435 3.07 -3.65 -8.44
C LEU A 435 2.87 -5.13 -8.81
N LEU A 436 3.94 -5.91 -8.76
CA LEU A 436 3.91 -7.37 -8.90
C LEU A 436 3.80 -8.03 -7.51
N SER A 437 2.68 -8.71 -7.26
CA SER A 437 2.39 -9.34 -5.96
C SER A 437 1.54 -10.60 -6.16
N PRO A 438 1.85 -11.76 -5.54
CA PRO A 438 1.03 -12.97 -5.67
C PRO A 438 -0.43 -12.80 -5.21
N HIS A 439 -0.69 -11.79 -4.38
CA HIS A 439 -1.98 -11.55 -3.72
C HIS A 439 -2.46 -10.08 -3.86
N GLY A 440 -1.84 -9.30 -4.75
CA GLY A 440 -2.21 -7.90 -4.95
C GLY A 440 -1.84 -6.98 -3.78
N ILE A 441 -2.70 -6.00 -3.48
CA ILE A 441 -2.56 -5.04 -2.37
C ILE A 441 -3.36 -5.54 -1.16
N LEU A 442 -2.76 -5.43 0.04
CA LEU A 442 -3.39 -5.87 1.30
C LEU A 442 -4.75 -5.16 1.52
N GLY A 443 -5.80 -5.94 1.79
CA GLY A 443 -7.14 -5.44 2.08
C GLY A 443 -7.91 -4.87 0.88
N ASP A 444 -7.34 -4.89 -0.33
CA ASP A 444 -7.94 -4.35 -1.56
C ASP A 444 -8.91 -5.37 -2.19
N THR A 445 -9.92 -5.76 -1.41
CA THR A 445 -10.89 -6.81 -1.72
C THR A 445 -12.31 -6.37 -1.34
N GLU A 446 -13.33 -6.99 -1.91
CA GLU A 446 -14.74 -6.77 -1.50
C GLU A 446 -15.11 -7.50 -0.19
N ALA A 447 -14.30 -8.46 0.25
CA ALA A 447 -14.62 -9.32 1.39
C ALA A 447 -14.67 -8.53 2.70
N SER A 448 -15.49 -8.96 3.66
CA SER A 448 -15.46 -8.43 5.02
C SER A 448 -14.11 -8.67 5.69
N GLU A 449 -13.72 -7.79 6.62
CA GLU A 449 -12.45 -7.93 7.34
C GLU A 449 -12.51 -9.12 8.29
N ASN A 450 -11.60 -10.10 8.14
CA ASN A 450 -11.57 -11.26 9.01
C ASN A 450 -10.92 -10.87 10.35
N HIS A 451 -11.75 -10.56 11.34
CA HIS A 451 -11.34 -10.11 12.68
C HIS A 451 -10.47 -11.14 13.43
N ARG A 452 -10.33 -12.38 12.94
CA ARG A 452 -9.43 -13.40 13.49
C ARG A 452 -7.99 -13.27 12.99
N VAL A 453 -7.73 -12.67 11.83
CA VAL A 453 -6.37 -12.51 11.27
C VAL A 453 -5.42 -11.77 12.23
N PRO A 454 -5.78 -10.64 12.86
CA PRO A 454 -4.90 -9.93 13.81
C PRO A 454 -4.53 -10.71 15.07
N LEU A 455 -5.25 -11.81 15.39
CA LEU A 455 -4.91 -12.70 16.50
C LEU A 455 -3.67 -13.57 16.17
N PHE A 456 -3.54 -13.97 14.91
CA PHE A 456 -2.49 -14.87 14.41
C PHE A 456 -1.32 -14.13 13.75
N TYR A 457 -1.64 -13.13 12.94
CA TYR A 457 -0.70 -12.32 12.17
C TYR A 457 -0.85 -10.85 12.61
N PRO A 458 -0.21 -10.46 13.73
CA PRO A 458 -0.38 -9.12 14.29
C PRO A 458 0.30 -8.08 13.41
N SER A 459 -0.42 -7.03 13.03
CA SER A 459 0.15 -5.95 12.22
C SER A 459 1.28 -5.23 12.97
N ARG A 460 2.43 -5.12 12.30
CA ARG A 460 3.66 -4.54 12.86
C ARG A 460 3.79 -3.03 12.59
N TYR A 461 2.97 -2.50 11.70
CA TYR A 461 3.02 -1.12 11.19
C TYR A 461 1.60 -0.59 10.94
N ALA A 462 1.42 0.74 10.93
CA ALA A 462 0.11 1.38 10.80
C ALA A 462 -0.56 1.27 9.40
N GLN A 463 -0.04 0.41 8.51
CA GLN A 463 -0.63 0.08 7.21
C GLN A 463 -1.79 -0.94 7.37
N GLY A 464 -2.78 -0.60 8.20
CA GLY A 464 -4.03 -1.37 8.28
C GLY A 464 -4.87 -1.18 7.02
N ARG A 465 -5.77 -2.14 6.75
CA ARG A 465 -6.69 -2.13 5.60
C ARG A 465 -7.38 -0.78 5.36
N TRP A 466 -7.85 -0.15 6.44
CA TRP A 466 -8.51 1.15 6.43
C TRP A 466 -7.58 2.27 5.91
N ARG A 467 -6.34 2.34 6.42
CA ARG A 467 -5.32 3.34 6.01
C ARG A 467 -4.83 3.12 4.58
N LEU A 468 -4.84 1.90 4.06
CA LEU A 468 -4.58 1.63 2.64
C LEU A 468 -5.76 2.04 1.75
N GLY A 469 -6.99 1.84 2.23
CA GLY A 469 -8.21 2.35 1.60
C GLY A 469 -8.21 3.87 1.42
N GLN A 470 -7.69 4.62 2.40
CA GLN A 470 -7.52 6.08 2.32
C GLN A 470 -6.41 6.56 1.36
N ILE A 471 -5.55 5.66 0.85
CA ILE A 471 -4.64 5.98 -0.27
C ILE A 471 -5.29 5.62 -1.61
N SER A 472 -6.04 4.50 -1.66
CA SER A 472 -6.61 3.92 -2.89
C SER A 472 -5.53 3.69 -3.97
N LEU A 473 -4.41 3.08 -3.58
CA LEU A 473 -3.23 2.86 -4.45
C LEU A 473 -3.56 2.24 -5.81
N HIS A 474 -4.57 1.37 -5.91
CA HIS A 474 -5.01 0.75 -7.18
C HIS A 474 -5.45 1.77 -8.26
N THR A 475 -5.79 3.00 -7.88
CA THR A 475 -6.18 4.04 -8.86
C THR A 475 -5.00 4.63 -9.64
N LEU A 476 -3.77 4.47 -9.13
CA LEU A 476 -2.54 5.01 -9.71
C LEU A 476 -1.48 3.93 -9.98
N VAL A 477 -1.57 2.78 -9.31
CA VAL A 477 -0.64 1.65 -9.44
C VAL A 477 -1.36 0.47 -10.06
N ASN A 478 -0.89 0.01 -11.22
CA ASN A 478 -1.41 -1.19 -11.87
C ASN A 478 -0.94 -2.45 -11.11
N VAL A 479 -1.87 -3.28 -10.66
CA VAL A 479 -1.56 -4.47 -9.85
C VAL A 479 -1.54 -5.71 -10.74
N ILE A 480 -0.40 -6.41 -10.78
CA ILE A 480 -0.23 -7.67 -11.51
C ILE A 480 -0.12 -8.80 -10.49
N LEU A 481 -1.06 -9.73 -10.56
CA LEU A 481 -1.08 -10.93 -9.73
C LEU A 481 -0.05 -11.94 -10.26
N GLY A 482 0.96 -12.25 -9.44
CA GLY A 482 1.95 -13.27 -9.78
C GLY A 482 3.27 -13.19 -9.02
N THR A 483 4.17 -14.11 -9.35
CA THR A 483 5.50 -14.29 -8.74
C THR A 483 6.60 -13.96 -9.75
N LEU A 484 7.61 -13.20 -9.33
CA LEU A 484 8.83 -13.03 -10.13
C LEU A 484 9.61 -14.35 -10.21
N THR A 485 9.89 -14.84 -11.41
CA THR A 485 10.62 -16.10 -11.64
C THR A 485 11.96 -15.93 -12.37
N ALA A 486 12.15 -14.86 -13.15
CA ALA A 486 13.42 -14.51 -13.79
C ALA A 486 13.50 -13.00 -14.09
N ILE A 487 14.73 -12.49 -14.28
CA ILE A 487 15.00 -11.12 -14.73
C ILE A 487 16.04 -11.18 -15.86
N ASP A 488 15.72 -10.65 -17.03
CA ASP A 488 16.68 -10.38 -18.11
C ASP A 488 17.07 -8.89 -18.07
N ARG A 489 18.30 -8.60 -17.63
CA ARG A 489 18.83 -7.24 -17.56
C ARG A 489 19.17 -6.64 -18.93
N ASN A 490 19.48 -7.49 -19.92
CA ASN A 490 19.93 -7.07 -21.25
C ASN A 490 18.74 -6.65 -22.12
N ARG A 491 17.63 -7.40 -22.06
CA ARG A 491 16.34 -7.04 -22.70
C ARG A 491 15.47 -6.12 -21.81
N LYS A 492 15.88 -5.88 -20.55
CA LYS A 492 15.08 -5.27 -19.47
C LYS A 492 13.67 -5.88 -19.34
N LEU A 493 13.61 -7.19 -19.16
CA LEU A 493 12.36 -7.93 -18.98
C LEU A 493 12.34 -8.67 -17.64
N ILE A 494 11.15 -8.87 -17.09
CA ILE A 494 10.90 -9.85 -16.04
C ILE A 494 9.99 -10.96 -16.55
N THR A 495 10.18 -12.17 -16.03
CA THR A 495 9.27 -13.30 -16.26
C THR A 495 8.42 -13.52 -15.00
N ILE A 496 7.11 -13.66 -15.19
CA ILE A 496 6.10 -13.84 -14.13
C ILE A 496 5.52 -15.25 -14.22
N ASP A 497 5.57 -15.98 -13.09
CA ASP A 497 5.19 -17.39 -12.91
C ASP A 497 5.68 -18.34 -14.02
N GLY A 498 6.84 -18.03 -14.60
CA GLY A 498 7.48 -18.81 -15.67
C GLY A 498 6.88 -18.66 -17.07
N VAL A 499 5.85 -17.83 -17.26
CA VAL A 499 5.08 -17.76 -18.52
C VAL A 499 5.07 -16.36 -19.16
N HIS A 500 4.80 -15.31 -18.38
CA HIS A 500 4.54 -13.98 -18.94
C HIS A 500 5.79 -13.09 -18.89
N GLU A 501 6.26 -12.57 -20.03
CA GLU A 501 7.34 -11.56 -20.10
C GLU A 501 6.76 -10.13 -20.07
N ILE A 502 7.27 -9.25 -19.21
CA ILE A 502 6.93 -7.81 -19.19
C ILE A 502 8.21 -6.98 -19.16
N SER A 503 8.29 -5.95 -20.03
CA SER A 503 9.42 -5.01 -20.04
C SER A 503 9.34 -4.00 -18.90
N TYR A 504 10.49 -3.58 -18.36
CA TYR A 504 10.62 -2.55 -17.33
C TYR A 504 11.63 -1.48 -17.76
N ASP A 505 11.48 -0.26 -17.24
CA ASP A 505 12.53 0.77 -17.36
C ASP A 505 13.36 0.81 -16.07
N PHE A 506 12.67 0.70 -14.92
CA PHE A 506 13.23 0.52 -13.58
C PHE A 506 12.55 -0.64 -12.85
N LEU A 507 13.32 -1.37 -12.03
CA LEU A 507 12.88 -2.52 -11.25
C LEU A 507 13.24 -2.35 -9.77
N ILE A 508 12.24 -2.43 -8.89
CA ILE A 508 12.39 -2.23 -7.45
C ILE A 508 12.13 -3.55 -6.73
N LEU A 509 13.17 -4.13 -6.12
CA LEU A 509 13.12 -5.46 -5.51
C LEU A 509 12.92 -5.37 -3.98
N SER A 510 11.74 -5.76 -3.51
CA SER A 510 11.29 -5.57 -2.12
C SER A 510 10.43 -6.72 -1.55
N PRO A 511 10.77 -8.01 -1.77
CA PRO A 511 9.92 -9.15 -1.37
C PRO A 511 9.86 -9.42 0.14
N GLY A 512 10.73 -8.80 0.94
CA GLY A 512 10.85 -9.09 2.38
C GLY A 512 11.50 -10.45 2.69
N MET A 513 11.10 -11.07 3.79
CA MET A 513 11.59 -12.39 4.23
C MET A 513 10.43 -13.20 4.83
N GLN A 514 10.37 -14.48 4.51
CA GLN A 514 9.27 -15.38 4.80
C GLN A 514 9.71 -16.58 5.66
N TYR A 515 8.87 -17.05 6.55
CA TYR A 515 9.00 -18.37 7.18
C TYR A 515 8.97 -19.47 6.11
N HIS A 516 9.81 -20.48 6.31
CA HIS A 516 9.95 -21.64 5.42
C HIS A 516 9.63 -22.93 6.20
N PRO A 517 9.25 -24.03 5.52
CA PRO A 517 9.17 -25.35 6.14
C PRO A 517 10.50 -25.72 6.84
N PRO A 518 10.46 -26.28 8.05
CA PRO A 518 11.67 -26.58 8.81
C PRO A 518 12.33 -27.86 8.26
N THR A 519 13.60 -27.75 7.86
CA THR A 519 14.38 -28.89 7.36
C THR A 519 14.79 -29.81 8.52
N PRO A 520 14.46 -31.12 8.48
CA PRO A 520 14.91 -32.06 9.51
C PRO A 520 16.43 -32.26 9.50
N ILE A 521 17.04 -32.45 10.69
CA ILE A 521 18.50 -32.59 10.82
C ILE A 521 19.00 -34.04 10.59
N GLY A 522 18.14 -35.05 10.65
CA GLY A 522 18.51 -36.46 10.53
C GLY A 522 18.90 -36.94 9.11
N ILE A 523 18.91 -36.02 8.13
CA ILE A 523 19.16 -36.30 6.72
C ILE A 523 20.68 -36.31 6.47
N ASP A 524 21.25 -37.43 6.00
CA ASP A 524 22.68 -37.54 5.73
C ASP A 524 23.12 -36.51 4.65
N PRO A 525 24.08 -35.61 4.94
CA PRO A 525 24.59 -34.65 3.95
C PRO A 525 25.21 -35.33 2.71
N LYS A 526 25.66 -36.59 2.81
CA LYS A 526 26.08 -37.38 1.64
C LYS A 526 24.91 -37.67 0.71
N PHE A 527 23.75 -38.03 1.25
CA PHE A 527 22.55 -38.34 0.46
C PHE A 527 22.01 -37.10 -0.26
N ILE A 528 22.11 -35.93 0.37
CA ILE A 528 21.85 -34.63 -0.28
C ILE A 528 22.81 -34.43 -1.46
N GLY A 529 24.12 -34.59 -1.22
CA GLY A 529 25.14 -34.46 -2.28
C GLY A 529 25.05 -35.49 -3.41
N GLU A 530 24.55 -36.70 -3.13
CA GLU A 530 24.34 -37.74 -4.15
C GLU A 530 23.05 -37.55 -4.95
N ARG A 531 21.96 -37.05 -4.33
CA ARG A 531 20.75 -36.63 -5.08
C ARG A 531 21.07 -35.46 -6.01
N SER A 532 21.79 -34.44 -5.55
CA SER A 532 22.25 -33.31 -6.38
C SER A 532 23.14 -33.70 -7.57
N ARG A 533 23.67 -34.92 -7.61
CA ARG A 533 24.46 -35.46 -8.74
C ARG A 533 23.64 -36.26 -9.76
N LYS A 534 22.40 -36.64 -9.45
CA LYS A 534 21.60 -37.56 -10.28
C LYS A 534 20.66 -36.87 -11.28
N ASN A 535 20.38 -35.58 -11.10
CA ASN A 535 19.86 -34.67 -12.14
C ASN A 535 20.21 -33.22 -11.75
N PRO A 536 20.84 -32.41 -12.63
CA PRO A 536 21.25 -31.05 -12.27
C PRO A 536 20.11 -30.01 -12.31
N CYS A 537 18.95 -30.34 -12.88
CA CYS A 537 17.88 -29.37 -13.16
C CYS A 537 16.84 -29.21 -12.03
N GLU A 538 16.67 -30.22 -11.16
CA GLU A 538 15.65 -30.20 -10.10
C GLU A 538 16.28 -30.55 -8.73
N PRO A 539 16.84 -29.56 -8.01
CA PRO A 539 16.98 -29.69 -6.56
C PRO A 539 15.60 -29.86 -5.92
N ILE A 540 15.50 -30.66 -4.85
CA ILE A 540 14.27 -30.74 -4.05
C ILE A 540 14.12 -29.42 -3.28
N VAL A 541 13.46 -28.44 -3.91
CA VAL A 541 13.26 -27.11 -3.34
C VAL A 541 12.22 -27.20 -2.23
N ILE A 542 12.64 -26.99 -0.99
CA ILE A 542 11.75 -26.64 0.12
C ILE A 542 11.25 -25.20 -0.13
N SER A 543 10.27 -25.07 -1.03
CA SER A 543 9.64 -23.81 -1.40
C SER A 543 8.52 -23.47 -0.42
N THR A 544 8.22 -22.19 -0.28
CA THR A 544 6.98 -21.71 0.34
C THR A 544 5.72 -22.27 -0.34
N LYS A 545 5.79 -22.56 -1.65
CA LYS A 545 4.72 -23.19 -2.45
C LYS A 545 4.64 -24.73 -2.30
N HIS A 546 5.71 -25.38 -1.86
CA HIS A 546 5.78 -26.85 -1.73
C HIS A 546 5.92 -27.26 -0.25
N LYS A 547 4.80 -27.13 0.47
CA LYS A 547 4.62 -27.45 1.89
C LYS A 547 3.64 -28.63 2.04
N ALA A 548 3.69 -29.32 3.19
CA ALA A 548 2.65 -30.29 3.55
C ALA A 548 1.29 -29.61 3.71
N SER A 549 0.20 -30.33 3.43
CA SER A 549 -1.18 -29.82 3.46
C SER A 549 -1.61 -29.27 4.83
N ASN A 550 -1.05 -29.82 5.92
CA ASN A 550 -1.29 -29.41 7.30
C ASN A 550 -0.11 -28.63 7.93
N LEU A 551 0.77 -28.05 7.11
CA LEU A 551 1.85 -27.16 7.52
C LEU A 551 1.49 -25.69 7.24
N PHE A 552 1.60 -24.84 8.27
CA PHE A 552 1.24 -23.43 8.23
C PHE A 552 2.44 -22.55 8.58
N LEU A 553 2.60 -21.46 7.81
CA LEU A 553 3.78 -20.58 7.86
C LEU A 553 3.42 -19.11 8.16
N LEU A 554 2.15 -18.72 8.03
CA LEU A 554 1.60 -17.38 8.36
C LEU A 554 2.51 -16.22 7.89
N ASN A 555 2.77 -16.19 6.58
CA ASN A 555 3.69 -15.23 5.98
C ASN A 555 3.02 -13.89 5.62
N ASP A 556 1.70 -13.90 5.51
CA ASP A 556 0.85 -12.87 4.96
C ASP A 556 -0.62 -13.13 5.39
N GLU A 557 -1.52 -12.21 5.05
CA GLU A 557 -2.94 -12.32 5.41
C GLU A 557 -3.64 -13.53 4.77
N ASN A 558 -3.36 -13.85 3.50
CA ASN A 558 -4.03 -14.96 2.81
C ASN A 558 -3.57 -16.32 3.35
N SER A 559 -2.26 -16.52 3.55
CA SER A 559 -1.74 -17.73 4.19
C SER A 559 -2.13 -17.86 5.67
N THR A 560 -2.67 -16.79 6.27
CA THR A 560 -3.30 -16.80 7.60
C THR A 560 -4.79 -17.13 7.53
N ILE A 561 -5.52 -16.62 6.53
CA ILE A 561 -6.91 -17.01 6.25
C ILE A 561 -7.00 -18.52 5.91
N GLU A 562 -6.10 -19.05 5.07
CA GLU A 562 -5.97 -20.50 4.81
C GLU A 562 -5.89 -21.33 6.11
N ALA A 563 -5.06 -20.86 7.06
CA ALA A 563 -4.85 -21.53 8.33
C ALA A 563 -6.08 -21.44 9.26
N ILE A 564 -6.73 -20.27 9.30
CA ILE A 564 -7.97 -20.06 10.06
C ILE A 564 -9.09 -20.96 9.51
N GLU A 565 -9.29 -21.01 8.19
CA GLU A 565 -10.25 -21.91 7.56
C GLU A 565 -9.95 -23.39 7.84
N TYR A 566 -8.66 -23.78 7.83
CA TYR A 566 -8.28 -25.15 8.18
C TYR A 566 -8.59 -25.48 9.65
N VAL A 567 -8.32 -24.55 10.58
CA VAL A 567 -8.67 -24.69 12.01
C VAL A 567 -10.18 -24.84 12.17
N GLU A 568 -10.98 -23.98 11.54
CA GLU A 568 -12.45 -24.01 11.60
C GLU A 568 -13.03 -25.32 11.07
N ARG A 569 -12.55 -25.81 9.93
CA ARG A 569 -13.08 -27.02 9.27
C ARG A 569 -12.62 -28.33 9.90
N ASN A 570 -11.41 -28.37 10.49
CA ASN A 570 -10.76 -29.64 10.85
C ASN A 570 -10.35 -29.75 12.33
N LEU A 571 -10.11 -28.64 13.03
CA LEU A 571 -9.50 -28.66 14.36
C LEU A 571 -10.45 -28.24 15.49
N MET A 572 -11.63 -27.73 15.18
CA MET A 572 -12.67 -27.45 16.17
C MET A 572 -13.33 -28.75 16.69
N PRO A 573 -13.58 -28.89 18.00
CA PRO A 573 -14.29 -30.03 18.56
C PRO A 573 -15.81 -29.87 18.49
N ASP A 574 -16.54 -30.97 18.34
CA ASP A 574 -17.95 -31.01 18.74
C ASP A 574 -18.09 -30.64 20.22
N THR A 575 -19.13 -29.89 20.56
CA THR A 575 -19.37 -29.33 21.92
C THR A 575 -19.59 -30.38 23.01
N SER A 576 -19.75 -31.65 22.64
CA SER A 576 -19.83 -32.81 23.54
C SER A 576 -18.46 -33.42 23.91
N ASN A 577 -17.39 -33.07 23.19
CA ASN A 577 -16.12 -33.81 23.23
C ASN A 577 -15.02 -33.21 24.12
N GLU A 578 -15.08 -31.93 24.50
CA GLU A 578 -14.04 -31.28 25.34
C GLU A 578 -13.73 -32.06 26.63
N ARG A 579 -14.78 -32.44 27.38
CA ARG A 579 -14.66 -33.21 28.63
C ARG A 579 -14.14 -34.64 28.43
N GLN A 580 -14.17 -35.14 27.19
CA GLN A 580 -13.60 -36.43 26.81
C GLN A 580 -12.12 -36.27 26.43
N LEU A 581 -11.78 -35.23 25.67
CA LEU A 581 -10.41 -34.88 25.29
C LEU A 581 -9.51 -34.68 26.50
N SER A 582 -9.93 -33.91 27.52
CA SER A 582 -9.16 -33.72 28.76
C SER A 582 -9.01 -34.98 29.62
N ARG A 583 -9.74 -36.06 29.32
CA ARG A 583 -9.61 -37.39 29.95
C ARG A 583 -8.85 -38.39 29.07
N LYS A 584 -8.48 -38.02 27.84
CA LYS A 584 -7.91 -38.93 26.86
C LYS A 584 -6.43 -39.15 27.13
N GLN A 585 -6.07 -40.35 27.59
CA GLN A 585 -4.69 -40.71 27.96
C GLN A 585 -3.66 -40.39 26.87
N SER A 586 -4.01 -40.48 25.58
CA SER A 586 -3.11 -40.13 24.47
C SER A 586 -2.72 -38.64 24.37
N LEU A 587 -3.35 -37.76 25.15
CA LEU A 587 -3.01 -36.34 25.27
C LEU A 587 -2.31 -36.00 26.60
N GLN A 588 -2.05 -37.00 27.46
CA GLN A 588 -1.25 -36.85 28.67
C GLN A 588 0.25 -37.00 28.33
N THR A 589 1.11 -36.24 29.02
CA THR A 589 2.51 -36.01 28.64
C THR A 589 3.32 -37.30 28.39
N ASP A 590 3.16 -38.31 29.25
CA ASP A 590 3.91 -39.58 29.17
C ASP A 590 3.52 -40.45 27.96
N MET A 591 2.28 -40.30 27.47
CA MET A 591 1.75 -41.02 26.30
C MET A 591 1.87 -40.24 24.99
N LEU A 592 2.11 -38.93 25.09
CA LEU A 592 2.28 -38.00 23.97
C LEU A 592 3.69 -38.06 23.38
N LEU A 593 4.71 -38.21 24.23
CA LEU A 593 6.12 -38.30 23.84
C LEU A 593 6.53 -39.74 23.57
N GLU A 594 6.09 -40.27 22.43
CA GLU A 594 6.29 -41.65 22.02
C GLU A 594 7.77 -41.95 21.74
N ASP A 595 8.20 -43.18 22.02
CA ASP A 595 9.50 -43.68 21.55
C ASP A 595 9.40 -43.92 20.03
N PRO A 596 10.33 -43.41 19.20
CA PRO A 596 10.34 -43.70 17.76
C PRO A 596 10.34 -45.19 17.42
N ASN A 597 10.88 -46.04 18.30
CA ASN A 597 10.97 -47.49 18.14
C ASN A 597 9.70 -48.22 18.59
N SER A 598 8.69 -47.54 19.17
CA SER A 598 7.42 -48.18 19.51
C SER A 598 6.61 -48.49 18.25
N GLU A 599 5.71 -49.48 18.35
CA GLU A 599 4.73 -49.78 17.30
C GLU A 599 3.96 -48.52 16.85
N LYS A 600 3.66 -48.43 15.54
CA LYS A 600 2.90 -47.31 14.97
C LYS A 600 1.43 -47.40 15.38
N LYS A 601 1.02 -46.54 16.31
CA LYS A 601 -0.39 -46.32 16.67
C LYS A 601 -1.13 -45.65 15.50
N PRO A 602 -2.45 -45.87 15.34
CA PRO A 602 -3.24 -45.24 14.27
C PRO A 602 -3.18 -43.70 14.31
N LYS A 603 -3.43 -43.08 13.15
CA LYS A 603 -3.52 -41.62 12.99
C LYS A 603 -4.60 -41.04 13.91
N HIS A 604 -4.34 -39.87 14.48
CA HIS A 604 -5.37 -39.14 15.24
C HIS A 604 -6.41 -38.55 14.29
N ARG A 605 -7.67 -38.46 14.74
CA ARG A 605 -8.68 -37.65 14.06
C ARG A 605 -8.30 -36.16 14.14
N PRO A 606 -8.56 -35.34 13.10
CA PRO A 606 -8.26 -33.91 13.13
C PRO A 606 -8.87 -33.15 14.33
N GLU A 607 -10.10 -33.52 14.72
CA GLU A 607 -10.84 -32.97 15.88
C GLU A 607 -10.22 -33.32 17.26
N GLU A 608 -9.34 -34.32 17.33
CA GLU A 608 -8.80 -34.87 18.58
C GLU A 608 -7.26 -34.79 18.71
N GLY A 609 -6.54 -34.65 17.59
CA GLY A 609 -5.09 -34.82 17.56
C GLY A 609 -4.29 -33.62 18.09
N PRO A 610 -3.03 -33.82 18.51
CA PRO A 610 -2.14 -32.73 18.91
C PRO A 610 -1.81 -31.76 17.77
N ILE A 611 -1.59 -30.50 18.13
CA ILE A 611 -1.21 -29.39 17.23
C ILE A 611 0.15 -28.86 17.68
N ILE A 612 1.13 -28.82 16.77
CA ILE A 612 2.50 -28.37 17.08
C ILE A 612 2.69 -26.92 16.61
N ILE A 613 3.27 -26.10 17.48
CA ILE A 613 3.72 -24.73 17.20
C ILE A 613 5.23 -24.69 17.42
N PHE A 614 6.01 -24.74 16.34
CA PHE A 614 7.47 -24.83 16.39
C PHE A 614 8.10 -23.46 16.12
N GLY A 615 8.51 -22.78 17.19
CA GLY A 615 9.01 -21.41 17.15
C GLY A 615 9.32 -20.83 18.53
N ASP A 616 10.06 -19.72 18.55
CA ASP A 616 10.37 -18.95 19.76
C ASP A 616 10.58 -17.48 19.39
N CYS A 617 9.46 -16.85 19.03
CA CYS A 617 9.33 -15.45 18.61
C CYS A 617 7.86 -15.00 18.74
N LEU A 618 7.60 -13.70 18.78
CA LEU A 618 6.27 -13.11 19.02
C LEU A 618 5.15 -13.72 18.15
N ASP A 619 5.40 -13.95 16.86
CA ASP A 619 4.42 -14.52 15.90
C ASP A 619 3.92 -15.92 16.34
N ALA A 620 4.74 -16.70 17.06
CA ALA A 620 4.36 -18.01 17.59
C ALA A 620 3.43 -17.90 18.81
N TYR A 621 3.67 -16.94 19.71
CA TYR A 621 2.80 -16.69 20.87
C TYR A 621 1.45 -16.09 20.45
N ALA A 622 1.45 -15.23 19.41
CA ALA A 622 0.22 -14.78 18.75
C ALA A 622 -0.57 -15.98 18.18
N CYS A 623 0.11 -16.91 17.49
CA CYS A 623 -0.54 -18.14 17.02
C CYS A 623 -1.13 -19.01 18.16
N VAL A 624 -0.51 -19.10 19.34
CA VAL A 624 -1.12 -19.74 20.52
C VAL A 624 -2.39 -19.00 20.94
N HIS A 625 -2.32 -17.67 21.07
CA HIS A 625 -3.47 -16.83 21.44
C HIS A 625 -4.63 -17.00 20.45
N GLY A 626 -4.36 -16.95 19.14
CA GLY A 626 -5.36 -17.14 18.09
C GLY A 626 -6.07 -18.49 18.17
N LEU A 627 -5.35 -19.59 18.35
CA LEU A 627 -5.95 -20.92 18.50
C LEU A 627 -6.83 -21.02 19.76
N LEU A 628 -6.35 -20.52 20.90
CA LEU A 628 -7.13 -20.48 22.15
C LEU A 628 -8.39 -19.61 22.00
N HIS A 629 -8.28 -18.43 21.38
CA HIS A 629 -9.40 -17.52 21.15
C HIS A 629 -10.41 -18.07 20.11
N MET A 630 -9.98 -18.92 19.19
CA MET A 630 -10.89 -19.66 18.30
C MET A 630 -11.66 -20.78 19.01
N GLY A 631 -11.24 -21.19 20.22
CA GLY A 631 -11.85 -22.28 20.97
C GLY A 631 -11.18 -23.65 20.73
N VAL A 632 -9.94 -23.69 20.25
CA VAL A 632 -9.18 -24.94 20.14
C VAL A 632 -8.76 -25.39 21.55
N PRO A 633 -9.09 -26.64 21.97
CA PRO A 633 -8.74 -27.12 23.31
C PRO A 633 -7.24 -27.06 23.60
N SER A 634 -6.86 -26.26 24.59
CA SER A 634 -5.48 -26.01 25.03
C SER A 634 -4.64 -27.28 25.20
N ILE A 635 -5.24 -28.33 25.77
CA ILE A 635 -4.64 -29.66 26.01
C ILE A 635 -4.18 -30.38 24.71
N ARG A 636 -4.55 -29.87 23.52
CA ARG A 636 -4.05 -30.34 22.22
C ARG A 636 -2.84 -29.54 21.71
N ILE A 637 -2.64 -28.31 22.19
CA ILE A 637 -1.61 -27.40 21.71
C ILE A 637 -0.25 -27.73 22.36
N ILE A 638 0.81 -27.72 21.55
CA ILE A 638 2.20 -27.98 21.96
C ILE A 638 3.09 -26.86 21.41
N MET A 639 3.58 -26.00 22.28
CA MET A 639 4.61 -25.00 21.98
C MET A 639 5.99 -25.69 22.04
N MET A 640 6.79 -25.56 20.99
CA MET A 640 8.12 -26.20 20.89
C MET A 640 9.16 -25.17 20.47
N HIS A 641 10.06 -24.80 21.38
CA HIS A 641 11.08 -23.78 21.09
C HIS A 641 12.30 -24.44 20.42
N PRO A 642 12.73 -23.96 19.24
CA PRO A 642 13.88 -24.52 18.53
C PRO A 642 15.20 -24.27 19.28
N PHE A 643 16.12 -25.23 19.24
CA PHE A 643 17.47 -25.07 19.78
C PHE A 643 18.26 -23.96 19.04
N LYS A 644 18.80 -22.99 19.79
CA LYS A 644 19.58 -21.85 19.27
C LYS A 644 21.08 -22.12 19.51
N LYS A 645 21.87 -22.22 18.44
CA LYS A 645 23.32 -22.56 18.51
C LYS A 645 24.17 -21.64 19.40
N ASN A 646 23.70 -20.44 19.75
CA ASN A 646 24.44 -19.52 20.63
C ASN A 646 24.51 -20.01 22.09
N ASP A 647 23.60 -20.89 22.52
CA ASP A 647 23.52 -21.37 23.91
C ASP A 647 24.67 -22.31 24.33
N THR A 648 25.54 -22.74 23.39
CA THR A 648 26.71 -23.57 23.71
C THR A 648 27.86 -22.79 24.34
N ASN A 649 28.01 -21.50 24.03
CA ASN A 649 29.17 -20.71 24.45
C ASN A 649 29.16 -20.36 25.95
N SER A 650 28.07 -20.64 26.67
CA SER A 650 27.91 -20.39 28.11
C SER A 650 28.18 -21.61 29.01
N ILE A 651 28.62 -22.75 28.44
CA ILE A 651 28.79 -24.00 29.21
C ILE A 651 30.23 -24.12 29.77
N ASP A 652 31.26 -23.73 29.02
CA ASP A 652 32.67 -23.93 29.43
C ASP A 652 33.17 -22.96 30.52
N GLU A 653 32.55 -21.79 30.69
CA GLU A 653 32.95 -20.82 31.74
C GLU A 653 32.43 -21.17 33.14
N LEU A 654 31.50 -22.13 33.27
CA LEU A 654 30.72 -22.37 34.49
C LEU A 654 31.51 -22.99 35.68
N SER A 655 32.83 -23.15 35.56
CA SER A 655 33.63 -23.98 36.48
C SER A 655 34.34 -23.24 37.63
N LYS A 656 34.46 -21.89 37.61
CA LYS A 656 35.41 -21.18 38.51
C LYS A 656 35.00 -19.79 39.09
N THR A 657 33.77 -19.60 39.58
CA THR A 657 33.53 -18.54 40.61
C THR A 657 32.29 -18.80 41.47
N LYS A 658 32.36 -18.50 42.78
CA LYS A 658 31.20 -18.49 43.69
C LYS A 658 30.61 -17.08 43.85
N THR A 659 30.12 -16.51 42.74
CA THR A 659 29.36 -15.26 42.71
C THR A 659 27.97 -15.54 42.12
N LYS A 660 26.97 -14.71 42.47
CA LYS A 660 25.64 -14.80 41.84
C LYS A 660 25.78 -14.73 40.30
N PRO A 661 25.03 -15.52 39.52
CA PRO A 661 25.22 -15.60 38.08
C PRO A 661 24.91 -14.27 37.40
N GLN A 662 25.94 -13.50 37.10
CA GLN A 662 25.89 -12.36 36.20
C GLN A 662 26.22 -12.86 34.79
N CYS A 663 25.32 -12.58 33.84
CA CYS A 663 25.36 -13.03 32.45
C CYS A 663 25.16 -14.55 32.25
N HIS A 664 24.29 -14.93 31.31
CA HIS A 664 24.55 -15.84 30.18
C HIS A 664 23.27 -16.00 29.33
N SER A 665 23.43 -15.94 28.00
CA SER A 665 22.40 -15.92 26.96
C SER A 665 21.36 -14.77 27.02
N LEU A 666 20.87 -14.39 25.83
CA LEU A 666 19.96 -13.25 25.57
C LEU A 666 18.93 -13.70 24.53
N THR A 667 18.12 -14.69 24.91
CA THR A 667 17.38 -15.54 23.94
C THR A 667 15.86 -15.42 23.98
N SER A 668 15.30 -14.77 24.99
CA SER A 668 13.84 -14.58 25.13
C SER A 668 13.21 -13.87 23.94
N ALA A 669 12.03 -14.34 23.51
CA ALA A 669 11.23 -13.70 22.46
C ALA A 669 10.84 -12.25 22.78
N PHE A 670 10.75 -11.89 24.06
CA PHE A 670 10.31 -10.58 24.54
C PHE A 670 11.48 -9.64 24.89
N ASP A 671 12.72 -10.15 24.90
CA ASP A 671 13.92 -9.60 25.59
C ASP A 671 13.75 -9.37 27.11
N ASP A 672 12.72 -9.97 27.73
CA ASP A 672 12.47 -9.91 29.17
C ASP A 672 11.95 -11.27 29.65
N TYR A 673 12.65 -11.86 30.62
CA TYR A 673 12.32 -13.16 31.19
C TYR A 673 11.18 -13.11 32.21
N ALA A 674 10.89 -11.97 32.84
CA ALA A 674 9.71 -11.83 33.69
C ALA A 674 8.43 -11.90 32.84
N VAL A 675 8.42 -11.16 31.72
CA VAL A 675 7.35 -11.22 30.71
C VAL A 675 7.22 -12.63 30.12
N GLU A 676 8.32 -13.28 29.72
CA GLU A 676 8.27 -14.67 29.23
C GLU A 676 7.69 -15.63 30.29
N THR A 677 8.11 -15.51 31.55
CA THR A 677 7.66 -16.39 32.64
C THR A 677 6.15 -16.26 32.88
N VAL A 678 5.63 -15.03 33.00
CA VAL A 678 4.18 -14.81 33.17
C VAL A 678 3.38 -15.39 32.01
N ILE A 679 3.84 -15.23 30.76
CA ILE A 679 3.17 -15.80 29.59
C ILE A 679 3.24 -17.33 29.57
N HIS A 680 4.34 -17.92 30.05
CA HIS A 680 4.49 -19.39 30.14
C HIS A 680 3.61 -19.96 31.25
N GLU A 681 3.54 -19.32 32.41
CA GLU A 681 2.62 -19.68 33.50
C GLU A 681 1.16 -19.61 33.03
N GLU A 682 0.75 -18.55 32.32
CA GLU A 682 -0.61 -18.41 31.77
C GLU A 682 -0.92 -19.46 30.68
N MET A 683 0.05 -19.80 29.83
CA MET A 683 -0.08 -20.88 28.85
C MET A 683 -0.22 -22.26 29.52
N GLU A 684 0.57 -22.55 30.54
CA GLU A 684 0.55 -23.82 31.28
C GLU A 684 -0.72 -23.94 32.15
N ASN A 685 -1.15 -22.84 32.79
CA ASN A 685 -2.43 -22.74 33.51
C ASN A 685 -3.63 -22.95 32.58
N ALA A 686 -3.56 -22.44 31.34
CA ALA A 686 -4.57 -22.72 30.33
C ALA A 686 -4.55 -24.19 29.86
N GLY A 687 -3.43 -24.91 30.04
CA GLY A 687 -3.25 -26.32 29.67
C GLY A 687 -2.43 -26.57 28.40
N VAL A 688 -1.77 -25.55 27.85
CA VAL A 688 -0.83 -25.67 26.72
C VAL A 688 0.51 -26.21 27.24
N ARG A 689 1.12 -27.16 26.52
CA ARG A 689 2.44 -27.71 26.90
C ARG A 689 3.57 -26.99 26.20
N ILE A 690 4.65 -26.68 26.93
CA ILE A 690 5.84 -26.00 26.42
C ILE A 690 7.06 -26.92 26.50
N PHE A 691 7.76 -27.14 25.39
CA PHE A 691 9.02 -27.88 25.33
C PHE A 691 10.16 -26.98 24.82
N LYS A 692 11.17 -26.74 25.66
CA LYS A 692 12.35 -25.90 25.32
C LYS A 692 13.50 -26.74 24.73
N HIS A 693 14.35 -26.11 23.91
CA HIS A 693 15.52 -26.73 23.25
C HIS A 693 15.22 -27.91 22.30
N CYS A 694 14.08 -27.87 21.60
CA CYS A 694 13.68 -28.92 20.66
C CYS A 694 14.45 -28.84 19.33
N THR A 695 14.78 -29.99 18.74
CA THR A 695 15.41 -30.07 17.41
C THR A 695 14.69 -31.08 16.53
N LEU A 696 14.15 -30.65 15.37
CA LEU A 696 13.44 -31.53 14.43
C LEU A 696 14.42 -32.49 13.75
N LEU A 697 14.14 -33.79 13.83
CA LEU A 697 15.02 -34.85 13.32
C LEU A 697 14.51 -35.48 12.01
N ARG A 698 13.21 -35.83 11.93
CA ARG A 698 12.59 -36.46 10.73
C ARG A 698 11.06 -36.30 10.72
N TRP A 699 10.45 -36.45 9.53
CA TRP A 699 8.99 -36.49 9.32
C TRP A 699 8.50 -37.92 9.11
N ASN A 700 7.29 -38.26 9.58
CA ASN A 700 6.57 -39.52 9.31
C ASN A 700 7.41 -40.81 9.48
N ASP A 701 8.36 -40.79 10.43
CA ASP A 701 9.42 -41.78 10.67
C ASP A 701 10.49 -41.97 9.57
N ASP A 702 10.37 -41.36 8.39
CA ASP A 702 11.31 -41.51 7.27
C ASP A 702 12.58 -40.63 7.44
N PRO A 703 13.78 -41.22 7.59
CA PRO A 703 15.02 -40.47 7.75
C PRO A 703 15.53 -39.83 6.43
N THR A 704 14.96 -40.17 5.28
CA THR A 704 15.34 -39.66 3.95
C THR A 704 14.39 -38.60 3.39
N SER A 705 13.25 -38.36 4.06
CA SER A 705 12.25 -37.39 3.63
C SER A 705 12.66 -35.96 3.94
N VAL A 706 12.80 -35.18 2.86
CA VAL A 706 12.92 -33.71 2.88
C VAL A 706 11.53 -33.04 2.91
N PHE A 707 10.51 -33.73 2.37
CA PHE A 707 9.17 -33.24 2.11
C PHE A 707 8.15 -34.39 2.27
N VAL A 708 7.00 -34.10 2.88
CA VAL A 708 5.84 -35.00 2.97
C VAL A 708 4.58 -34.24 2.52
N GLU A 709 3.63 -34.93 1.91
CA GLU A 709 2.36 -34.34 1.47
C GLU A 709 1.44 -33.99 2.66
N GLU A 710 1.52 -34.77 3.74
CA GLU A 710 0.85 -34.52 5.02
C GLU A 710 1.77 -34.98 6.17
N ILE A 711 1.83 -34.22 7.26
CA ILE A 711 2.59 -34.56 8.47
C ILE A 711 1.66 -35.35 9.41
N GLU A 712 1.90 -36.65 9.55
CA GLU A 712 1.24 -37.50 10.54
C GLU A 712 2.02 -37.55 11.87
N ASN A 713 3.35 -37.49 11.79
CA ASN A 713 4.22 -37.38 12.94
C ASN A 713 5.51 -36.62 12.65
N ALA A 714 6.07 -36.05 13.72
CA ALA A 714 7.37 -35.42 13.71
C ALA A 714 8.19 -35.95 14.89
N THR A 715 9.43 -36.36 14.61
CA THR A 715 10.37 -36.81 15.65
C THR A 715 11.34 -35.68 15.97
N PHE A 716 11.46 -35.36 17.25
CA PHE A 716 12.35 -34.33 17.78
C PHE A 716 13.38 -34.92 18.72
N ILE A 717 14.55 -34.31 18.81
CA ILE A 717 15.42 -34.44 19.97
C ILE A 717 14.91 -33.43 21.01
N ILE A 718 14.53 -33.93 22.19
CA ILE A 718 14.07 -33.15 23.35
C ILE A 718 14.94 -33.57 24.54
N GLN A 719 15.65 -32.62 25.16
CA GLN A 719 16.59 -32.89 26.27
C GLN A 719 17.63 -34.01 25.95
N GLY A 720 18.02 -34.15 24.67
CA GLY A 720 18.97 -35.17 24.22
C GLY A 720 18.36 -36.54 23.87
N ILE A 721 17.05 -36.74 24.04
CA ILE A 721 16.34 -37.99 23.75
C ILE A 721 15.48 -37.82 22.49
N GLU A 722 15.49 -38.80 21.59
CA GLU A 722 14.55 -38.82 20.45
C GLU A 722 13.12 -39.13 20.93
N LYS A 723 12.16 -38.27 20.56
CA LYS A 723 10.73 -38.41 20.88
C LYS A 723 9.88 -38.13 19.65
N ARG A 724 8.97 -39.06 19.34
CA ARG A 724 7.97 -38.94 18.28
C ARG A 724 6.71 -38.29 18.84
N ILE A 725 6.18 -37.29 18.13
CA ILE A 725 4.87 -36.68 18.40
C ILE A 725 4.01 -36.90 17.17
N ARG A 726 2.90 -37.63 17.30
CA ARG A 726 1.86 -37.72 16.27
C ARG A 726 1.00 -36.46 16.35
N CYS A 727 0.82 -35.76 15.23
CA CYS A 727 0.15 -34.45 15.17
C CYS A 727 -0.80 -34.37 13.98
N VAL A 728 -1.78 -33.46 14.03
CA VAL A 728 -2.74 -33.21 12.94
C VAL A 728 -2.53 -31.88 12.24
N ALA A 729 -1.83 -30.93 12.86
CA ALA A 729 -1.42 -29.67 12.25
C ALA A 729 -0.08 -29.18 12.82
N PHE A 730 0.69 -28.47 12.00
CA PHE A 730 2.01 -27.96 12.33
C PHE A 730 2.13 -26.49 11.91
N PHE A 731 2.44 -25.60 12.85
CA PHE A 731 2.71 -24.19 12.60
C PHE A 731 4.21 -23.92 12.82
N SER A 732 4.90 -23.30 11.86
CA SER A 732 6.36 -23.15 11.89
C SER A 732 6.82 -21.69 11.80
N PHE A 733 7.42 -21.21 12.89
CA PHE A 733 7.93 -19.84 13.05
C PHE A 733 9.45 -19.81 13.27
N VAL A 734 10.18 -20.84 12.83
CA VAL A 734 11.58 -21.09 13.22
C VAL A 734 12.56 -20.00 12.78
N ASN A 735 12.52 -19.60 11.50
CA ASN A 735 13.37 -18.56 10.92
C ASN A 735 12.73 -17.99 9.64
N LYS A 736 12.72 -16.66 9.48
CA LYS A 736 12.41 -16.03 8.19
C LYS A 736 13.67 -16.05 7.30
N LYS A 737 13.50 -16.31 6.00
CA LYS A 737 14.55 -16.35 4.96
C LYS A 737 14.05 -15.68 3.69
N ILE A 738 14.93 -15.45 2.72
CA ILE A 738 14.53 -15.04 1.37
C ILE A 738 13.98 -16.27 0.63
N ASP A 739 12.87 -16.12 -0.10
CA ASP A 739 12.27 -17.21 -0.88
C ASP A 739 13.21 -17.70 -2.00
N TYR A 740 13.22 -19.01 -2.24
CA TYR A 740 14.10 -19.63 -3.23
C TYR A 740 13.83 -19.16 -4.66
N THR A 741 12.57 -18.92 -5.03
CA THR A 741 12.16 -18.48 -6.39
C THR A 741 12.76 -17.10 -6.68
N PHE A 742 12.64 -16.19 -5.72
CA PHE A 742 13.24 -14.86 -5.80
C PHE A 742 14.78 -14.93 -5.80
N PHE A 743 15.37 -15.74 -4.91
CA PHE A 743 16.83 -15.95 -4.91
C PHE A 743 17.33 -16.45 -6.27
N LYS A 744 16.68 -17.45 -6.85
CA LYS A 744 17.01 -17.97 -8.19
C LYS A 744 16.90 -16.87 -9.25
N ALA A 745 15.78 -16.13 -9.29
CA ALA A 745 15.58 -15.06 -10.26
C ALA A 745 16.70 -13.99 -10.20
N VAL A 746 17.15 -13.62 -8.98
CA VAL A 746 18.21 -12.64 -8.74
C VAL A 746 19.61 -13.19 -9.04
N ASN A 747 19.86 -14.45 -8.68
CA ASN A 747 21.13 -15.17 -8.92
C ASN A 747 21.36 -15.39 -10.42
N ASP A 748 20.36 -15.89 -11.14
CA ASP A 748 20.44 -16.19 -12.57
C ASP A 748 20.57 -14.91 -13.40
N ALA A 749 19.96 -13.82 -12.92
CA ALA A 749 20.17 -12.46 -13.41
C ALA A 749 21.54 -11.87 -13.04
N CYS A 750 22.45 -12.65 -12.43
CA CYS A 750 23.81 -12.26 -12.07
C CYS A 750 23.90 -10.99 -11.21
N LEU A 751 22.94 -10.76 -10.31
CA LEU A 751 23.00 -9.70 -9.30
C LEU A 751 23.77 -10.18 -8.06
N VAL A 752 24.51 -9.28 -7.41
CA VAL A 752 25.41 -9.64 -6.31
C VAL A 752 24.62 -10.05 -5.06
N PHE A 753 24.82 -11.29 -4.60
CA PHE A 753 24.09 -11.88 -3.48
C PHE A 753 25.04 -12.50 -2.44
N ASP A 754 24.95 -12.05 -1.19
CA ASP A 754 25.79 -12.48 -0.06
C ASP A 754 24.89 -12.80 1.14
N LYS A 755 24.15 -13.93 1.03
CA LYS A 755 22.99 -14.34 1.88
C LYS A 755 21.76 -13.43 1.76
N GLN A 756 21.96 -12.18 1.35
CA GLN A 756 20.98 -11.14 1.03
C GLN A 756 21.43 -10.43 -0.25
N LEU A 757 20.51 -9.75 -0.93
CA LEU A 757 20.81 -8.95 -2.13
C LEU A 757 21.64 -7.72 -1.73
N VAL A 758 22.77 -7.51 -2.41
CA VAL A 758 23.75 -6.49 -2.05
C VAL A 758 23.46 -5.15 -2.72
N ILE A 759 23.42 -4.08 -1.92
CA ILE A 759 23.12 -2.70 -2.33
C ILE A 759 24.13 -1.69 -1.76
N ASP A 760 24.16 -0.46 -2.29
CA ASP A 760 24.82 0.68 -1.64
C ASP A 760 23.86 1.51 -0.77
N ALA A 761 24.38 2.59 -0.18
CA ALA A 761 23.64 3.55 0.62
C ALA A 761 22.48 4.25 -0.15
N ASN A 762 22.53 4.24 -1.49
CA ASN A 762 21.49 4.80 -2.36
C ASN A 762 20.53 3.71 -2.91
N PHE A 763 20.55 2.51 -2.33
CA PHE A 763 19.69 1.37 -2.67
C PHE A 763 19.94 0.75 -4.07
N HIS A 764 20.95 1.19 -4.83
CA HIS A 764 21.28 0.60 -6.13
C HIS A 764 21.95 -0.77 -5.95
N THR A 765 21.63 -1.73 -6.82
CA THR A 765 22.22 -3.08 -6.79
C THR A 765 23.60 -3.08 -7.49
N SER A 766 23.89 -4.05 -8.37
CA SER A 766 24.99 -3.98 -9.33
C SER A 766 24.56 -3.42 -10.69
N ASP A 767 23.28 -3.10 -10.86
CA ASP A 767 22.66 -2.56 -12.06
C ASP A 767 21.98 -1.22 -11.71
N PRO A 768 22.21 -0.11 -12.46
CA PRO A 768 21.60 1.19 -12.15
C PRO A 768 20.08 1.20 -12.26
N CYS A 769 19.50 0.38 -13.13
CA CYS A 769 18.05 0.32 -13.33
C CYS A 769 17.36 -0.65 -12.34
N ILE A 770 18.12 -1.31 -11.45
CA ILE A 770 17.58 -2.24 -10.46
C ILE A 770 18.01 -1.79 -9.06
N ARG A 771 17.03 -1.35 -8.26
CA ARG A 771 17.20 -0.99 -6.84
C ARG A 771 16.56 -2.05 -5.94
N ALA A 772 16.99 -2.13 -4.69
CA ALA A 772 16.41 -3.06 -3.72
C ALA A 772 16.37 -2.49 -2.30
N ALA A 773 15.36 -2.88 -1.52
CA ALA A 773 15.19 -2.40 -0.15
C ALA A 773 14.49 -3.43 0.76
N GLY A 774 14.44 -3.13 2.06
CA GLY A 774 13.80 -3.96 3.06
C GLY A 774 14.61 -5.22 3.44
N PRO A 775 14.08 -6.11 4.31
CA PRO A 775 14.84 -7.17 4.97
C PRO A 775 15.61 -8.15 4.07
N ALA A 776 15.27 -8.26 2.78
CA ALA A 776 16.00 -9.07 1.80
C ALA A 776 17.40 -8.51 1.43
N THR A 777 17.78 -7.32 1.91
CA THR A 777 18.95 -6.56 1.45
C THR A 777 20.03 -6.32 2.51
N LYS A 778 21.27 -6.18 2.04
CA LYS A 778 22.49 -5.95 2.82
C LYS A 778 23.38 -4.92 2.10
N PHE A 779 24.06 -4.05 2.85
CA PHE A 779 24.98 -3.08 2.26
C PHE A 779 26.29 -3.72 1.75
N ARG A 780 26.93 -3.15 0.71
CA ARG A 780 28.23 -3.56 0.16
C ARG A 780 29.29 -3.65 1.28
N ARG A 781 30.21 -4.64 1.21
CA ARG A 781 31.22 -4.86 2.27
C ARG A 781 32.18 -3.68 2.50
N ILE A 782 32.25 -2.72 1.57
CA ILE A 782 33.03 -1.47 1.67
C ILE A 782 32.54 -0.53 2.80
N TYR A 783 31.31 -0.69 3.29
CA TYR A 783 30.82 0.00 4.49
C TYR A 783 31.32 -0.62 5.80
N TYR A 784 32.15 -1.68 5.73
CA TYR A 784 32.76 -2.43 6.84
C TYR A 784 31.82 -2.95 7.97
N ASN A 785 30.50 -2.81 7.82
CA ASN A 785 29.50 -3.24 8.79
C ASN A 785 28.54 -4.27 8.20
N ASP A 786 29.02 -5.52 8.10
CA ASP A 786 28.31 -6.69 7.58
C ASP A 786 26.99 -7.03 8.31
N LYS A 787 26.75 -6.43 9.49
CA LYS A 787 25.55 -6.61 10.30
C LYS A 787 24.50 -5.52 10.08
N TYR A 788 24.88 -4.36 9.54
CA TYR A 788 23.95 -3.25 9.25
C TYR A 788 23.11 -3.64 8.02
N THR A 789 21.81 -3.82 8.21
CA THR A 789 20.89 -4.34 7.19
C THR A 789 19.50 -3.72 7.40
N HIS A 790 18.68 -3.67 6.36
CA HIS A 790 17.34 -3.08 6.45
C HIS A 790 16.38 -3.84 7.41
N ALA A 791 16.71 -5.07 7.81
CA ALA A 791 16.02 -5.79 8.88
C ALA A 791 16.20 -5.16 10.29
N LEU A 792 17.08 -4.17 10.43
CA LEU A 792 17.35 -3.44 11.67
C LEU A 792 16.61 -2.11 11.80
N PHE A 793 15.81 -1.71 10.81
CA PHE A 793 15.12 -0.41 10.77
C PHE A 793 13.60 -0.57 10.61
N ASN A 794 12.86 0.54 10.63
CA ASN A 794 11.43 0.53 10.34
C ASN A 794 11.21 0.35 8.82
N SER A 795 10.41 -0.64 8.42
CA SER A 795 10.16 -0.94 7.00
C SER A 795 9.54 0.22 6.23
N LEU A 796 8.80 1.12 6.89
CA LEU A 796 8.19 2.31 6.29
C LEU A 796 9.26 3.33 5.90
N GLU A 797 10.10 3.74 6.84
CA GLU A 797 11.19 4.71 6.63
C GLU A 797 12.19 4.22 5.56
N VAL A 798 12.42 2.90 5.49
CA VAL A 798 13.24 2.28 4.44
C VAL A 798 12.61 2.42 3.04
N GLY A 799 11.28 2.38 2.93
CA GLY A 799 10.56 2.61 1.67
C GLY A 799 10.47 4.09 1.30
N GLU A 800 10.25 4.95 2.29
CA GLU A 800 10.22 6.41 2.14
C GLU A 800 11.58 6.95 1.67
N LYS A 801 12.68 6.55 2.32
CA LYS A 801 14.05 6.94 1.91
C LYS A 801 14.45 6.37 0.56
N LEU A 802 13.98 5.17 0.18
CA LEU A 802 14.12 4.67 -1.18
C LEU A 802 13.38 5.58 -2.18
N GLY A 803 12.17 6.05 -1.82
CA GLY A 803 11.41 6.99 -2.62
C GLY A 803 12.12 8.34 -2.79
N ASP A 804 12.65 8.91 -1.71
CA ASP A 804 13.47 10.14 -1.77
C ASP A 804 14.76 9.96 -2.59
N ALA A 805 15.42 8.81 -2.46
CA ALA A 805 16.62 8.48 -3.22
C ALA A 805 16.33 8.17 -4.70
N PHE A 806 15.09 7.85 -5.05
CA PHE A 806 14.61 7.61 -6.42
C PHE A 806 14.14 8.91 -7.08
N LEU A 807 13.32 9.72 -6.40
CA LEU A 807 12.82 11.00 -6.90
C LEU A 807 13.94 11.97 -7.29
N LYS A 808 15.08 11.93 -6.59
CA LYS A 808 16.28 12.73 -6.90
C LYS A 808 16.94 12.42 -8.26
N GLU A 809 16.69 11.26 -8.87
CA GLU A 809 17.16 10.97 -10.23
C GLU A 809 16.28 11.62 -11.31
N PHE A 810 15.14 12.22 -10.94
CA PHE A 810 14.21 12.88 -11.84
C PHE A 810 14.04 14.38 -11.52
N ASP A 811 14.96 14.95 -10.75
CA ASP A 811 15.08 16.40 -10.57
C ASP A 811 15.59 17.02 -11.89
N PRO A 812 14.83 17.95 -12.53
CA PRO A 812 15.24 18.54 -13.80
C PRO A 812 16.55 19.34 -13.77
N SER A 813 17.10 19.62 -12.58
CA SER A 813 18.39 20.28 -12.41
C SER A 813 19.60 19.32 -12.39
N ILE A 814 19.37 18.01 -12.47
CA ILE A 814 20.40 16.96 -12.34
C ILE A 814 20.40 16.07 -13.60
N GLU A 815 21.55 15.92 -14.27
CA GLU A 815 21.70 14.92 -15.33
C GLU A 815 21.67 13.50 -14.75
N MET A 816 20.84 12.62 -15.32
CA MET A 816 20.76 11.21 -14.89
C MET A 816 22.13 10.50 -15.03
N PRO A 817 22.65 9.88 -13.95
CA PRO A 817 23.97 9.25 -13.98
C PRO A 817 23.97 7.95 -14.79
N LYS A 818 24.89 7.84 -15.75
CA LYS A 818 25.01 6.68 -16.68
C LYS A 818 25.51 5.39 -16.00
N THR A 819 25.97 5.49 -14.76
CA THR A 819 26.40 4.41 -13.86
C THR A 819 26.04 4.80 -12.44
N PRO A 820 25.77 3.87 -11.50
CA PRO A 820 25.50 4.23 -10.11
C PRO A 820 26.65 5.07 -9.55
N ASP A 821 26.31 6.20 -8.92
CA ASP A 821 27.33 7.08 -8.34
C ASP A 821 28.18 6.33 -7.33
N ARG A 822 29.50 6.53 -7.42
CA ARG A 822 30.41 6.01 -6.42
C ARG A 822 30.25 6.86 -5.17
N ASP A 823 29.57 6.31 -4.17
CA ASP A 823 29.62 6.83 -2.81
C ASP A 823 31.07 6.76 -2.29
N GLU A 824 31.84 7.84 -2.49
CA GLU A 824 33.21 8.00 -2.00
C GLU A 824 33.29 8.24 -0.49
N ARG A 825 32.16 8.57 0.16
CA ARG A 825 32.11 8.89 1.59
C ARG A 825 31.92 7.63 2.45
N HIS A 826 31.38 6.57 1.86
CA HIS A 826 31.08 5.29 2.51
C HIS A 826 30.25 5.46 3.80
N LEU A 827 29.34 6.44 3.80
CA LEU A 827 28.50 6.74 4.96
C LEU A 827 27.21 5.92 4.89
N LEU A 828 26.95 5.13 5.92
CA LEU A 828 25.70 4.38 6.03
C LEU A 828 24.50 5.33 6.25
N PRO A 829 23.36 5.09 5.58
CA PRO A 829 22.19 5.94 5.72
C PRO A 829 21.63 5.86 7.14
N THR A 830 21.33 7.01 7.73
CA THR A 830 20.75 7.10 9.07
C THR A 830 19.23 6.92 9.02
N PHE A 831 18.70 6.19 10.01
CA PHE A 831 17.27 5.92 10.21
C PHE A 831 16.84 6.50 11.56
N LYS A 832 15.73 7.22 11.60
CA LYS A 832 15.14 7.88 12.80
C LYS A 832 13.97 7.11 13.38
N MET A 833 13.13 6.47 12.55
CA MET A 833 11.84 5.94 12.99
C MET A 833 12.03 4.73 13.94
N PRO A 834 11.22 4.65 15.02
CA PRO A 834 11.30 3.52 15.93
C PRO A 834 10.84 2.24 15.25
N ARG A 835 11.35 1.13 15.75
CA ARG A 835 10.80 -0.19 15.45
C ARG A 835 9.71 -0.52 16.45
N VAL A 836 8.63 -1.08 15.92
CA VAL A 836 7.45 -1.46 16.69
C VAL A 836 7.25 -2.97 16.56
N ALA A 837 6.86 -3.60 17.65
CA ALA A 837 6.28 -4.93 17.66
C ALA A 837 5.06 -4.92 18.58
N TYR A 838 3.99 -5.52 18.11
CA TYR A 838 2.72 -5.62 18.81
C TYR A 838 2.19 -7.05 18.68
N ALA A 839 1.52 -7.56 19.71
CA ALA A 839 0.71 -8.78 19.64
C ALA A 839 -0.27 -8.88 20.82
N MET A 840 -1.37 -9.60 20.60
CA MET A 840 -2.19 -10.16 21.68
C MET A 840 -1.63 -11.54 22.07
N LEU A 841 -1.70 -11.88 23.36
CA LEU A 841 -1.01 -13.03 23.95
C LEU A 841 -1.96 -13.90 24.79
N PRO A 842 -1.62 -15.18 25.06
CA PRO A 842 -2.37 -16.03 25.98
C PRO A 842 -2.57 -15.36 27.34
N GLY A 843 -3.70 -15.63 28.01
CA GLY A 843 -4.13 -14.91 29.23
C GLY A 843 -4.80 -13.55 28.99
N GLY A 844 -4.86 -13.06 27.73
CA GLY A 844 -5.48 -11.77 27.41
C GLY A 844 -4.55 -10.56 27.59
N TYR A 845 -3.25 -10.81 27.70
CA TYR A 845 -2.23 -9.76 27.77
C TYR A 845 -1.98 -9.17 26.37
N THR A 846 -1.67 -7.87 26.34
CA THR A 846 -1.30 -7.15 25.13
C THR A 846 0.16 -6.72 25.25
N PHE A 847 1.00 -7.12 24.30
CA PHE A 847 2.41 -6.75 24.26
C PHE A 847 2.63 -5.65 23.22
N LEU A 848 3.16 -4.52 23.66
CA LEU A 848 3.66 -3.45 22.81
C LEU A 848 5.13 -3.17 23.13
N LYS A 849 5.97 -3.16 22.10
CA LYS A 849 7.39 -2.85 22.20
C LYS A 849 7.79 -1.81 21.17
N ILE A 850 8.41 -0.74 21.65
CA ILE A 850 8.94 0.36 20.83
C ILE A 850 10.44 0.48 21.14
N TRP A 851 11.31 0.49 20.12
CA TRP A 851 12.76 0.61 20.33
C TRP A 851 13.48 1.30 19.18
N GLU A 852 14.72 1.68 19.45
CA GLU A 852 15.55 2.45 18.53
C GLU A 852 15.92 1.68 17.24
N PRO A 853 16.04 2.38 16.09
CA PRO A 853 16.60 1.82 14.87
C PRO A 853 18.04 1.33 15.07
N GLY A 854 18.40 0.21 14.43
CA GLY A 854 19.74 -0.37 14.47
C GLY A 854 19.85 -1.64 15.31
N HIS A 855 21.04 -1.87 15.88
CA HIS A 855 21.34 -3.03 16.72
C HIS A 855 20.68 -2.89 18.09
N LYS A 856 20.17 -4.00 18.64
CA LYS A 856 19.77 -4.06 20.05
C LYS A 856 21.01 -3.73 20.91
N LYS A 857 20.98 -2.63 21.66
CA LYS A 857 21.91 -2.43 22.79
C LYS A 857 21.71 -3.57 23.79
N ASN A 858 22.80 -3.95 24.47
CA ASN A 858 22.80 -5.11 25.37
C ASN A 858 21.78 -4.91 26.52
N PRO A 859 20.73 -5.77 26.66
CA PRO A 859 19.68 -5.59 27.68
C PRO A 859 20.18 -5.53 29.12
N LEU A 860 21.37 -6.04 29.40
CA LEU A 860 22.05 -5.90 30.71
C LEU A 860 22.29 -4.44 31.13
N LEU A 861 22.23 -3.47 30.21
CA LEU A 861 22.28 -2.03 30.48
C LEU A 861 20.91 -1.39 30.77
N ARG A 862 19.81 -2.14 30.70
CA ARG A 862 18.45 -1.71 31.09
C ARG A 862 17.95 -2.39 32.36
N LEU A 863 18.49 -3.54 32.73
CA LEU A 863 18.10 -4.35 33.89
C LEU A 863 18.56 -3.76 35.25
N GLN A 864 18.49 -2.43 35.42
CA GLN A 864 18.71 -1.71 36.68
C GLN A 864 17.47 -0.93 37.14
N GLU A 865 16.46 -0.75 36.30
CA GLU A 865 15.19 -0.10 36.64
C GLU A 865 14.10 -1.18 36.87
N PRO A 866 13.36 -1.15 37.99
CA PRO A 866 12.38 -2.18 38.32
C PRO A 866 11.01 -1.94 37.68
N GLU A 867 10.37 -3.06 37.28
CA GLU A 867 8.93 -3.23 36.97
C GLU A 867 8.34 -2.44 35.78
N PHE A 868 8.03 -3.16 34.69
CA PHE A 868 7.34 -2.64 33.51
C PHE A 868 6.10 -3.48 33.16
N GLY A 869 4.95 -2.81 32.97
CA GLY A 869 3.80 -3.35 32.23
C GLY A 869 2.57 -3.76 33.07
N ARG A 870 1.42 -3.22 32.67
CA ARG A 870 0.06 -3.80 32.87
C ARG A 870 -0.74 -3.65 31.57
N SER A 871 -2.00 -4.10 31.56
CA SER A 871 -2.77 -4.37 30.33
C SER A 871 -4.05 -3.54 30.22
N LEU A 872 -4.36 -3.06 29.00
CA LEU A 872 -5.69 -2.85 28.42
C LEU A 872 -5.54 -2.58 26.90
N ALA A 873 -6.60 -2.25 26.17
CA ALA A 873 -6.54 -2.00 24.72
C ALA A 873 -5.86 -0.65 24.41
N LEU A 874 -4.80 -0.66 23.61
CA LEU A 874 -3.85 0.46 23.53
C LEU A 874 -4.03 1.37 22.30
N PRO A 875 -3.98 2.71 22.45
CA PRO A 875 -3.80 3.64 21.34
C PRO A 875 -2.34 3.63 20.86
N ILE A 876 -1.95 2.58 20.12
CA ILE A 876 -0.56 2.34 19.66
C ILE A 876 0.00 3.57 18.90
N SER A 877 -0.82 4.22 18.06
CA SER A 877 -0.44 5.41 17.30
C SER A 877 0.00 6.59 18.18
N ASN A 878 -0.65 6.78 19.33
CA ASN A 878 -0.32 7.80 20.31
C ASN A 878 1.04 7.49 20.98
N TYR A 879 1.24 6.26 21.45
CA TYR A 879 2.48 5.90 22.16
C TYR A 879 3.71 5.83 21.23
N VAL A 880 3.52 5.59 19.93
CA VAL A 880 4.60 5.68 18.94
C VAL A 880 5.12 7.11 18.75
N SER A 881 4.30 8.17 18.95
CA SER A 881 4.78 9.56 18.86
C SER A 881 5.57 10.05 20.08
N LEU A 882 5.47 9.35 21.22
CA LEU A 882 6.30 9.63 22.40
C LEU A 882 7.77 9.22 22.20
N TYR A 883 8.07 8.42 21.17
CA TYR A 883 9.45 8.07 20.83
C TYR A 883 10.27 9.31 20.45
N SER A 884 11.56 9.34 20.83
CA SER A 884 12.44 10.52 20.70
C SER A 884 11.88 11.80 21.33
N THR A 885 11.05 11.70 22.38
CA THR A 885 10.61 12.82 23.21
C THR A 885 11.20 12.69 24.62
N HIS A 886 11.80 13.77 25.14
CA HIS A 886 12.53 13.77 26.42
C HIS A 886 11.55 13.77 27.61
N GLU A 887 11.85 13.04 28.69
CA GLU A 887 10.90 12.80 29.81
C GLU A 887 10.33 14.09 30.46
N ARG A 888 11.11 15.17 30.60
CA ARG A 888 10.60 16.51 30.97
C ARG A 888 9.45 17.03 30.11
N ALA A 889 9.51 16.85 28.78
CA ALA A 889 8.43 17.23 27.86
C ALA A 889 7.22 16.29 28.01
N VAL A 890 7.47 15.05 28.45
CA VAL A 890 6.46 14.08 28.89
C VAL A 890 6.09 14.31 30.38
N ASN A 891 5.94 15.57 30.79
CA ASN A 891 5.50 16.00 32.13
C ASN A 891 6.39 15.51 33.30
N ASN A 892 7.71 15.38 33.08
CA ASN A 892 8.70 14.81 34.01
C ASN A 892 8.39 13.35 34.40
N LEU A 893 8.15 12.52 33.38
CA LEU A 893 7.68 11.13 33.50
C LEU A 893 8.46 10.30 34.54
N VAL A 894 9.80 10.37 34.52
CA VAL A 894 10.65 9.51 35.36
C VAL A 894 10.53 9.92 36.83
N ALA A 895 10.70 11.22 37.13
CA ALA A 895 10.60 11.71 38.50
C ALA A 895 9.21 11.44 39.13
N ARG A 896 8.13 11.61 38.36
CA ARG A 896 6.76 11.28 38.83
C ARG A 896 6.56 9.79 39.07
N TYR A 897 7.21 8.92 38.29
CA TYR A 897 7.15 7.47 38.50
C TYR A 897 7.95 7.06 39.75
N ASP A 898 9.18 7.56 39.90
CA ASP A 898 10.03 7.32 41.07
C ASP A 898 9.40 7.82 42.39
N GLU A 899 8.66 8.94 42.33
CA GLU A 899 7.86 9.49 43.45
C GLU A 899 6.56 8.70 43.72
N GLY A 900 6.23 7.69 42.93
CA GLY A 900 5.01 6.88 43.06
C GLY A 900 3.71 7.60 42.65
N LEU A 901 3.82 8.74 41.95
CA LEU A 901 2.66 9.52 41.46
C LEU A 901 2.01 8.89 40.22
N ILE A 902 2.73 8.03 39.49
CA ILE A 902 2.23 7.27 38.34
C ILE A 902 2.02 5.81 38.76
N SER A 903 0.79 5.47 39.16
CA SER A 903 0.37 4.09 39.45
C SER A 903 -0.06 3.30 38.21
N ASP A 904 -0.40 4.01 37.13
CA ASP A 904 -0.73 3.46 35.82
C ASP A 904 -0.33 4.47 34.72
N PHE A 905 0.48 4.01 33.76
CA PHE A 905 0.90 4.84 32.62
C PHE A 905 -0.25 5.15 31.66
N TYR A 906 -1.27 4.29 31.52
CA TYR A 906 -2.37 4.55 30.60
C TYR A 906 -3.25 5.68 31.11
N SER A 907 -3.67 5.61 32.38
CA SER A 907 -4.39 6.70 33.07
C SER A 907 -3.63 8.03 33.03
N PHE A 908 -2.29 8.00 33.12
CA PHE A 908 -1.43 9.19 33.00
C PHE A 908 -1.37 9.77 31.58
N PHE A 909 -1.39 8.92 30.55
CA PHE A 909 -1.37 9.35 29.14
C PHE A 909 -2.75 9.67 28.54
N ASP A 910 -3.83 9.24 29.20
CA ASP A 910 -5.20 9.66 28.90
C ASP A 910 -5.52 11.07 29.46
N GLU A 911 -4.60 11.70 30.21
CA GLU A 911 -4.76 13.08 30.66
C GLU A 911 -4.71 14.08 29.47
N PRO A 912 -5.53 15.16 29.46
CA PRO A 912 -5.65 16.05 28.30
C PRO A 912 -4.36 16.76 27.84
N TRP A 913 -3.35 16.88 28.71
CA TRP A 913 -2.05 17.50 28.37
C TRP A 913 -1.18 16.63 27.45
N ALA A 914 -1.47 15.33 27.32
CA ALA A 914 -0.73 14.45 26.43
C ALA A 914 -1.19 14.57 24.96
N MET A 915 -2.42 15.05 24.71
CA MET A 915 -3.03 15.08 23.37
C MET A 915 -2.21 15.86 22.33
N ALA A 916 -1.52 16.93 22.73
CA ALA A 916 -0.65 17.69 21.83
C ALA A 916 0.58 16.87 21.36
N LEU A 917 1.10 15.97 22.21
CA LEU A 917 2.22 15.08 21.86
C LEU A 917 1.79 14.00 20.84
N PHE A 918 0.50 13.68 20.79
CA PHE A 918 -0.08 12.68 19.90
C PHE A 918 -0.45 13.23 18.51
N HIS A 919 -0.43 14.55 18.32
CA HIS A 919 -0.70 15.20 17.03
C HIS A 919 0.38 14.86 15.99
N ASP A 920 -0.01 14.69 14.72
CA ASP A 920 0.92 14.43 13.61
C ASP A 920 2.01 15.50 13.49
N ARG A 921 1.61 16.78 13.38
CA ARG A 921 2.46 17.97 13.30
C ARG A 921 3.29 18.30 14.55
N PHE A 922 3.25 17.47 15.60
CA PHE A 922 4.07 17.73 16.79
C PHE A 922 5.58 17.53 16.53
N GLU A 923 5.96 16.66 15.59
CA GLU A 923 7.36 16.51 15.20
C GLU A 923 7.86 17.71 14.37
N GLU A 924 7.01 18.29 13.51
CA GLU A 924 7.30 19.55 12.81
C GLU A 924 7.61 20.67 13.81
N LEU A 925 6.80 20.82 14.87
CA LEU A 925 7.05 21.78 15.95
C LEU A 925 8.40 21.50 16.66
N LYS A 926 8.77 20.23 16.87
CA LYS A 926 10.07 19.86 17.45
C LYS A 926 11.23 20.22 16.53
N GLU A 927 11.13 19.96 15.23
CA GLU A 927 12.17 20.31 14.26
C GLU A 927 12.28 21.84 14.08
N GLU A 928 11.15 22.57 14.00
CA GLU A 928 11.10 24.04 14.03
C GLU A 928 11.78 24.65 15.28
N ILE A 929 11.59 24.04 16.47
CA ILE A 929 12.21 24.48 17.72
C ILE A 929 13.70 24.14 17.74
N HIS A 930 14.10 23.01 17.16
CA HIS A 930 15.50 22.63 17.02
C HIS A 930 16.26 23.57 16.06
N GLU A 931 15.64 23.98 14.94
CA GLU A 931 16.19 24.96 14.00
C GLU A 931 16.44 26.33 14.63
N LEU A 932 15.60 26.77 15.58
CA LEU A 932 15.86 27.99 16.38
C LEU A 932 17.15 27.90 17.22
N GLY A 933 17.64 26.69 17.50
CA GLY A 933 18.93 26.46 18.17
C GLY A 933 20.11 26.29 17.21
N CYS A 934 19.86 25.78 15.99
CA CYS A 934 20.88 25.62 14.94
C CYS A 934 21.21 26.91 14.19
N ASN A 935 20.27 27.85 14.09
CA ASN A 935 20.46 29.09 13.36
C ASN A 935 21.06 30.20 14.25
N ALA A 936 22.01 30.95 13.71
CA ALA A 936 22.56 32.13 14.36
C ALA A 936 21.54 33.30 14.32
N ARG A 937 21.18 33.85 15.49
CA ARG A 937 20.19 34.94 15.60
C ARG A 937 20.66 36.26 14.95
N GLU A 938 21.97 36.46 14.87
CA GLU A 938 22.62 37.67 14.32
C GLU A 938 23.81 37.26 13.45
N LYS A 939 24.16 38.07 12.44
CA LYS A 939 25.29 37.80 11.55
C LYS A 939 26.63 37.84 12.31
N GLY A 940 27.18 36.66 12.60
CA GLY A 940 28.42 36.48 13.36
C GLY A 940 28.23 35.94 14.77
N ALA A 941 27.00 35.74 15.25
CA ALA A 941 26.74 35.05 16.51
C ALA A 941 26.92 33.53 16.36
N VAL A 942 27.42 32.86 17.40
CA VAL A 942 27.51 31.39 17.44
C VAL A 942 26.11 30.80 17.72
N PRO A 943 25.63 29.80 16.96
CA PRO A 943 24.40 29.07 17.24
C PRO A 943 24.35 28.47 18.65
N LEU A 944 23.14 28.33 19.21
CA LEU A 944 22.98 27.74 20.54
C LEU A 944 23.44 26.27 20.57
N VAL A 945 23.19 25.50 19.52
CA VAL A 945 23.62 24.11 19.41
C VAL A 945 25.15 23.98 19.35
N ASP A 946 25.84 24.86 18.62
CA ASP A 946 27.31 24.82 18.54
C ASP A 946 27.98 25.38 19.80
N PHE A 947 27.35 26.34 20.48
CA PHE A 947 27.72 26.73 21.83
C PHE A 947 27.63 25.54 22.81
N ILE A 948 26.53 24.77 22.78
CA ILE A 948 26.37 23.58 23.64
C ILE A 948 27.46 22.53 23.31
N ARG A 949 27.70 22.24 22.03
CA ARG A 949 28.77 21.32 21.59
C ARG A 949 30.16 21.77 22.03
N ALA A 950 30.44 23.07 22.08
CA ALA A 950 31.71 23.62 22.54
C ALA A 950 31.95 23.46 24.06
N PHE A 951 30.91 23.15 24.85
CA PHE A 951 30.99 22.97 26.31
C PHE A 951 30.63 21.55 26.79
N GLN A 952 30.35 20.60 25.89
CA GLN A 952 29.99 19.23 26.27
C GLN A 952 30.43 18.18 25.24
N GLU A 953 31.28 17.23 25.66
CA GLU A 953 31.49 15.99 24.91
C GLU A 953 30.26 15.07 25.02
N PRO A 954 29.86 14.36 23.95
CA PRO A 954 28.56 13.70 23.83
C PRO A 954 28.31 12.48 24.76
N CYS A 955 29.20 12.19 25.72
CA CYS A 955 29.03 11.11 26.69
C CYS A 955 29.19 11.55 28.16
N GLU A 956 29.49 12.82 28.47
CA GLU A 956 29.62 13.28 29.86
C GLU A 956 28.30 13.81 30.44
N LYS A 957 28.07 13.57 31.74
CA LYS A 957 26.97 14.20 32.49
C LYS A 957 27.26 15.69 32.65
N MET A 958 26.43 16.52 32.03
CA MET A 958 26.55 17.98 32.04
C MET A 958 26.72 18.53 33.47
N SER A 959 27.76 19.33 33.70
CA SER A 959 27.97 19.97 35.00
C SER A 959 26.84 20.97 35.31
N LYS A 960 26.56 21.20 36.60
CA LYS A 960 25.50 22.13 37.02
C LYS A 960 25.80 23.56 36.56
N GLU A 961 27.06 23.98 36.62
CA GLU A 961 27.52 25.29 36.14
C GLU A 961 27.37 25.42 34.61
N THR A 962 27.69 24.36 33.87
CA THR A 962 27.49 24.29 32.41
C THR A 962 26.00 24.41 32.07
N PHE A 963 25.14 23.69 32.79
CA PHE A 963 23.67 23.78 32.62
C PHE A 963 23.14 25.19 32.94
N GLU A 964 23.53 25.77 34.07
CA GLU A 964 23.10 27.12 34.46
C GLU A 964 23.56 28.18 33.45
N ARG A 965 24.74 28.03 32.85
CA ARG A 965 25.26 28.90 31.78
C ARG A 965 24.53 28.72 30.45
N ILE A 966 24.23 27.49 30.03
CA ILE A 966 23.40 27.22 28.83
C ILE A 966 21.97 27.76 29.03
N HIS A 967 21.42 27.59 30.23
CA HIS A 967 20.10 28.11 30.59
C HIS A 967 20.06 29.65 30.59
N TYR A 968 21.11 30.31 31.10
CA TYR A 968 21.27 31.76 31.01
C TYR A 968 21.31 32.24 29.55
N GLU A 969 22.11 31.60 28.69
CA GLU A 969 22.19 31.90 27.26
C GLU A 969 20.85 31.69 26.52
N HIS A 970 20.13 30.61 26.82
CA HIS A 970 18.81 30.34 26.25
C HIS A 970 17.77 31.43 26.61
N LEU A 971 17.81 31.93 27.85
CA LEU A 971 16.96 33.02 28.32
C LEU A 971 17.39 34.38 27.73
N SER A 972 18.68 34.72 27.78
CA SER A 972 19.19 36.04 27.38
C SER A 972 19.10 36.29 25.87
N LYS A 973 19.32 35.26 25.04
CA LYS A 973 19.11 35.31 23.58
C LYS A 973 17.63 35.27 23.18
N GLY A 974 16.70 35.14 24.13
CA GLY A 974 15.25 35.19 23.88
C GLY A 974 14.69 33.96 23.17
N HIS A 975 15.45 32.84 23.07
CA HIS A 975 14.95 31.61 22.44
C HIS A 975 13.66 31.12 23.13
N LYS A 976 13.57 31.26 24.46
CA LYS A 976 12.36 30.97 25.22
C LYS A 976 11.10 31.63 24.64
N TYR A 977 11.17 32.92 24.28
CA TYR A 977 10.01 33.66 23.75
C TYR A 977 9.56 33.14 22.38
N GLU A 978 10.51 32.82 21.48
CA GLU A 978 10.18 32.26 20.17
C GLU A 978 9.66 30.81 20.27
N VAL A 979 10.14 30.03 21.24
CA VAL A 979 9.59 28.69 21.56
C VAL A 979 8.17 28.79 22.13
N GLU A 980 7.91 29.70 23.08
CA GLU A 980 6.57 29.96 23.60
C GLU A 980 5.62 30.41 22.47
N LYS A 981 6.07 31.32 21.60
CA LYS A 981 5.33 31.84 20.45
C LYS A 981 5.02 30.76 19.40
N LYS A 982 5.98 29.91 19.01
CA LYS A 982 5.73 28.76 18.11
C LYS A 982 4.77 27.75 18.74
N THR A 983 4.93 27.43 20.03
CA THR A 983 4.03 26.52 20.76
C THR A 983 2.59 27.06 20.82
N ILE A 984 2.42 28.36 21.10
CA ILE A 984 1.12 29.04 21.07
C ILE A 984 0.52 29.03 19.66
N SER A 985 1.33 29.27 18.62
CA SER A 985 0.90 29.20 17.22
C SER A 985 0.41 27.80 16.83
N PHE A 986 1.16 26.76 17.21
CA PHE A 986 0.78 25.36 17.02
C PHE A 986 -0.58 25.04 17.67
N VAL A 987 -0.79 25.40 18.94
CA VAL A 987 -2.08 25.22 19.62
C VAL A 987 -3.18 26.07 18.97
N ALA A 988 -2.87 27.28 18.51
CA ALA A 988 -3.84 28.16 17.87
C ALA A 988 -4.33 27.61 16.52
N ASN A 989 -3.44 27.01 15.73
CA ASN A 989 -3.71 26.45 14.40
C ASN A 989 -4.40 25.08 14.45
N ASN A 990 -4.04 24.23 15.43
CA ASN A 990 -4.57 22.87 15.59
C ASN A 990 -5.76 22.78 16.57
N TYR A 991 -6.34 23.92 16.95
CA TYR A 991 -7.34 24.00 18.03
C TYR A 991 -8.64 23.21 17.79
N ASP A 992 -8.99 22.94 16.53
CA ASP A 992 -10.17 22.13 16.20
C ASP A 992 -10.04 20.69 16.73
N LEU A 993 -8.79 20.21 16.84
CA LEU A 993 -8.37 18.94 17.42
C LEU A 993 -7.84 19.08 18.86
N LEU A 994 -7.35 20.27 19.22
CA LEU A 994 -6.73 20.57 20.54
C LEU A 994 -7.48 21.62 21.40
N PRO A 995 -8.83 21.58 21.58
CA PRO A 995 -9.56 22.61 22.32
C PRO A 995 -9.41 22.52 23.85
N MET A 996 -8.77 21.46 24.37
CA MET A 996 -8.46 21.31 25.79
C MET A 996 -7.34 22.24 26.29
N TYR A 997 -6.64 22.93 25.37
CA TYR A 997 -5.58 23.92 25.67
C TYR A 997 -6.11 25.35 25.54
N ALA A 998 -5.88 26.21 26.53
CA ALA A 998 -6.34 27.60 26.48
C ALA A 998 -5.52 28.46 25.52
N LYS A 999 -6.16 29.14 24.56
CA LYS A 999 -5.52 30.20 23.75
C LYS A 999 -5.32 31.48 24.58
N PRO A 1000 -4.31 32.32 24.30
CA PRO A 1000 -4.06 33.57 25.02
C PRO A 1000 -5.27 34.50 25.11
N ASP A 1001 -6.12 34.54 24.08
CA ASP A 1001 -7.29 35.42 24.04
C ASP A 1001 -8.44 34.93 24.93
N MET A 1002 -8.49 33.63 25.25
CA MET A 1002 -9.40 33.08 26.26
C MET A 1002 -8.92 33.46 27.67
N VAL A 1003 -7.61 33.40 27.92
CA VAL A 1003 -7.01 33.75 29.23
C VAL A 1003 -7.23 35.23 29.58
N LYS A 1004 -7.31 36.12 28.58
CA LYS A 1004 -7.65 37.55 28.77
C LYS A 1004 -9.09 37.79 29.24
N GLN A 1005 -10.00 36.82 29.11
CA GLN A 1005 -11.40 36.94 29.56
C GLN A 1005 -11.61 36.43 31.01
N VAL A 1006 -10.55 35.94 31.67
CA VAL A 1006 -10.60 35.30 33.00
C VAL A 1006 -9.68 36.04 34.00
N ARG A 1007 -9.46 37.35 33.79
CA ARG A 1007 -8.67 38.24 34.65
C ARG A 1007 -9.35 39.58 34.87
#